data_AF-A0AB73MZW7-F1
#
_entry.id   AF-A0AB73MZW7-F1
#
_cell.length_a   1.000
_cell.length_b   1.000
_cell.length_c   1.000
_cell.angle_alpha   90.00
_cell.angle_beta   90.00
_cell.angle_gamma   90.00
#
_symmetry.space_group_name_H-M   'P 1'
#
loop_
_entity.id
_entity.type
_entity.pdbx_description
1 polymer ?
#
loop_
_entity_poly.entity_id
_entity_poly.type
_entity_poly.pdbx_seq_one_letter_code
_entity_poly.pdbx_strand_id
1 'polypeptide(L)'
;MSATETHATLGIIPKAPRQIVGQPLANFQADKAALQALVQAAVNVELFTVPLYMCTMKSIQGTHAINANGISYYKGRRWPGMATGTIPLGAAPEKTAPQRAYNLLFSVFIDEMLHLQMAANLCGAVGVTPTFNSPLLQDANYNWICYGPTQTVIPHIIDLQDLEDGTVGSGLTVDLAGLTDAQVALFTVIEENHDTARVKIKPSVLETTYFPTVPFNGWTATNTEVDLPKFGTIGWMYLCLFQYITLKYEDNQTLWEKVFTGPTGQRDLFNTATSKIQKEYPQLNTQITETHPLAAAAQAIYMMYAICDQGEGGIDWQTTSAFLGMIHERALETGAELATLNSVIVQFQPDEAALANNYPSYTDSGDPAPSADAAARSSNGGQDHYERFEQLLDLVDQVETWSEWHAVSGNIWTEALLTSADFDPATAPTTIPKPSEVATALNNLKQLNPVDLDNVAQGSLAGITTVLTKSWGDPSVQFPFPSMVGSGDRMGLYWAVYGSAPTLRQGMAAQPTSALQHACQGLALDGSGGNCAAPAIYHSCKGSNTCATQGGCGFAHGVSGGGNCSQAIGGRGGCGQSAPRAPAVGGTCGLPDFFSAPADNKCAGLGGCAVPISASQLYPTAGTMELFNFIDPDNTPTPVAELPFAVGDSVYDIAWQAFEKVMANRQLPPGIKPSPTDLRIALPPST
;
A
#
# COMPACT_ATOMS: atom_id res chain seq x y z
N MET A 1 18.76 42.53 6.41
CA MET A 1 17.39 42.42 5.88
C MET A 1 16.45 42.46 7.08
N SER A 2 15.31 43.12 6.97
CA SER A 2 14.27 43.05 8.01
C SER A 2 13.62 41.66 8.01
N ALA A 3 13.02 41.21 9.11
CA ALA A 3 12.31 39.91 9.17
C ALA A 3 11.22 39.78 8.07
N THR A 4 10.65 40.91 7.65
CA THR A 4 9.67 41.00 6.56
C THR A 4 10.31 40.86 5.17
N GLU A 5 11.55 41.30 4.98
CA GLU A 5 12.30 41.12 3.72
C GLU A 5 12.82 39.69 3.55
N THR A 6 13.20 39.01 4.65
CA THR A 6 13.63 37.61 4.56
C THR A 6 12.48 36.67 4.23
N HIS A 7 11.29 36.87 4.84
CA HIS A 7 10.07 36.11 4.52
C HIS A 7 9.65 36.28 3.05
N ALA A 8 9.94 37.44 2.44
CA ALA A 8 9.62 37.72 1.04
C ALA A 8 10.59 37.09 0.02
N THR A 9 11.71 36.48 0.44
CA THR A 9 12.76 36.00 -0.47
C THR A 9 13.29 34.61 -0.18
N LEU A 10 13.28 34.16 1.08
CA LEU A 10 13.77 32.84 1.46
C LEU A 10 12.78 31.74 1.07
N GLY A 11 13.32 30.63 0.59
CA GLY A 11 12.54 29.45 0.25
C GLY A 11 11.72 29.58 -1.03
N ILE A 12 11.88 30.62 -1.85
CA ILE A 12 11.16 30.74 -3.13
C ILE A 12 11.77 29.80 -4.17
N ILE A 13 10.98 28.90 -4.75
CA ILE A 13 11.42 28.07 -5.89
C ILE A 13 11.69 28.98 -7.10
N PRO A 14 12.93 29.04 -7.62
CA PRO A 14 13.24 29.89 -8.75
C PRO A 14 12.68 29.28 -10.05
N LYS A 15 12.04 30.10 -10.89
CA LYS A 15 11.59 29.72 -12.24
C LYS A 15 12.72 29.45 -13.23
N ALA A 16 13.88 30.06 -12.98
CA ALA A 16 15.09 29.89 -13.78
C ALA A 16 16.27 29.58 -12.84
N PRO A 17 16.31 28.38 -12.24
CA PRO A 17 17.40 27.96 -11.37
C PRO A 17 18.73 28.04 -12.12
N ARG A 18 19.80 28.40 -11.41
CA ARG A 18 21.16 28.34 -11.94
C ARG A 18 21.81 27.03 -11.53
N GLN A 19 22.55 26.42 -12.45
CA GLN A 19 23.37 25.25 -12.13
C GLN A 19 24.43 25.63 -11.09
N ILE A 20 24.60 24.79 -10.07
CA ILE A 20 25.72 24.90 -9.14
C ILE A 20 26.94 24.27 -9.82
N VAL A 21 28.00 25.04 -10.00
CA VAL A 21 29.20 24.65 -10.76
C VAL A 21 30.48 24.88 -9.96
N GLY A 22 31.53 24.13 -10.27
CA GLY A 22 32.83 24.25 -9.61
C GLY A 22 32.84 23.66 -8.19
N GLN A 23 31.96 22.71 -7.89
CA GLN A 23 31.98 22.01 -6.61
C GLN A 23 33.31 21.26 -6.44
N PRO A 24 34.05 21.44 -5.33
CA PRO A 24 35.31 20.76 -5.11
C PRO A 24 35.15 19.23 -5.08
N LEU A 25 36.06 18.51 -5.74
CA LEU A 25 36.04 17.04 -5.75
C LEU A 25 36.18 16.42 -4.34
N ALA A 26 36.79 17.15 -3.41
CA ALA A 26 36.91 16.72 -2.01
C ALA A 26 35.54 16.56 -1.32
N ASN A 27 34.50 17.24 -1.80
CA ASN A 27 33.15 17.18 -1.24
C ASN A 27 32.32 16.01 -1.79
N PHE A 28 32.84 15.28 -2.79
CA PHE A 28 32.06 14.26 -3.51
C PHE A 28 31.38 13.24 -2.60
N GLN A 29 32.07 12.75 -1.57
CA GLN A 29 31.49 11.74 -0.66
C GLN A 29 30.37 12.33 0.21
N ALA A 30 30.47 13.60 0.61
CA ALA A 30 29.40 14.28 1.34
C ALA A 30 28.19 14.51 0.42
N ASP A 31 28.41 15.05 -0.78
CA ASP A 31 27.34 15.31 -1.74
C ASP A 31 26.64 14.02 -2.20
N LYS A 32 27.40 12.93 -2.39
CA LYS A 32 26.85 11.58 -2.63
C LYS A 32 25.97 11.14 -1.46
N ALA A 33 26.45 11.24 -0.22
CA ALA A 33 25.67 10.87 0.95
C ALA A 33 24.38 11.72 1.07
N ALA A 34 24.43 13.00 0.74
CA ALA A 34 23.27 13.89 0.75
C ALA A 34 22.22 13.48 -0.29
N LEU A 35 22.64 13.20 -1.54
CA LEU A 35 21.76 12.69 -2.58
C LEU A 35 21.13 11.34 -2.20
N GLN A 36 21.93 10.43 -1.64
CA GLN A 36 21.46 9.12 -1.18
C GLN A 36 20.47 9.24 0.00
N ALA A 37 20.70 10.16 0.92
CA ALA A 37 19.78 10.47 2.01
C ALA A 37 18.48 11.08 1.50
N LEU A 38 18.53 12.00 0.53
CA LEU A 38 17.35 12.64 -0.05
C LEU A 38 16.44 11.66 -0.81
N VAL A 39 16.99 10.72 -1.59
CA VAL A 39 16.16 9.70 -2.26
C VAL A 39 15.48 8.76 -1.26
N GLN A 40 16.12 8.49 -0.11
CA GLN A 40 15.48 7.76 0.99
C GLN A 40 14.45 8.62 1.74
N ALA A 41 14.67 9.94 1.86
CA ALA A 41 13.68 10.86 2.43
C ALA A 41 12.42 10.92 1.59
N ALA A 42 12.53 10.92 0.25
CA ALA A 42 11.39 10.78 -0.65
C ALA A 42 10.60 9.50 -0.32
N VAL A 43 11.24 8.34 -0.25
CA VAL A 43 10.58 7.08 0.14
C VAL A 43 9.88 7.20 1.51
N ASN A 44 10.48 7.90 2.46
CA ASN A 44 9.90 8.08 3.79
C ASN A 44 8.64 8.95 3.78
N VAL A 45 8.63 10.04 3.01
CA VAL A 45 7.47 10.94 2.90
C VAL A 45 6.30 10.22 2.21
N GLU A 46 6.54 9.57 1.06
CA GLU A 46 5.49 8.82 0.35
C GLU A 46 4.98 7.61 1.16
N LEU A 47 5.82 7.01 2.01
CA LEU A 47 5.38 5.91 2.88
C LEU A 47 4.57 6.42 4.09
N PHE A 48 4.83 7.63 4.55
CA PHE A 48 4.15 8.27 5.68
C PHE A 48 2.70 8.63 5.34
N THR A 49 2.41 9.03 4.11
CA THR A 49 1.04 9.36 3.67
C THR A 49 0.16 8.12 3.55
N VAL A 50 0.72 6.97 3.14
CA VAL A 50 -0.03 5.73 2.85
C VAL A 50 -0.90 5.22 4.02
N PRO A 51 -0.37 4.95 5.24
CA PRO A 51 -1.20 4.56 6.38
C PRO A 51 -2.16 5.65 6.83
N LEU A 52 -1.76 6.92 6.73
CA LEU A 52 -2.54 8.08 7.14
C LEU A 52 -3.82 8.21 6.31
N TYR A 53 -3.69 8.24 4.97
CA TYR A 53 -4.82 8.35 4.05
C TYR A 53 -5.68 7.09 4.05
N MET A 54 -5.06 5.90 4.13
CA MET A 54 -5.80 4.64 4.26
C MET A 54 -6.64 4.59 5.54
N CYS A 55 -6.10 5.04 6.67
CA CYS A 55 -6.83 5.03 7.95
C CYS A 55 -8.11 5.86 7.86
N THR A 56 -7.99 7.09 7.35
CA THR A 56 -9.13 8.00 7.19
C THR A 56 -10.13 7.49 6.15
N MET A 57 -9.66 7.00 5.00
CA MET A 57 -10.52 6.37 3.99
C MET A 57 -11.37 5.23 4.59
N LYS A 58 -10.76 4.38 5.41
CA LYS A 58 -11.43 3.23 6.04
C LYS A 58 -12.32 3.60 7.23
N SER A 59 -12.29 4.85 7.69
CA SER A 59 -13.18 5.35 8.73
C SER A 59 -14.60 5.66 8.24
N ILE A 60 -14.79 5.83 6.92
CA ILE A 60 -16.10 6.10 6.32
C ILE A 60 -17.01 4.89 6.56
N GLN A 61 -18.18 5.14 7.12
CA GLN A 61 -19.14 4.09 7.46
C GLN A 61 -19.72 3.48 6.19
N GLY A 62 -19.85 2.16 6.17
CA GLY A 62 -20.59 1.48 5.11
C GLY A 62 -20.31 -0.01 5.03
N THR A 63 -20.87 -0.63 4.01
CA THR A 63 -20.64 -2.04 3.70
C THR A 63 -20.43 -2.25 2.21
N HIS A 64 -19.76 -3.32 1.84
CA HIS A 64 -19.52 -3.70 0.46
C HIS A 64 -20.00 -5.13 0.19
N ALA A 65 -20.33 -5.40 -1.07
CA ALA A 65 -20.57 -6.75 -1.54
C ALA A 65 -19.25 -7.41 -1.96
N ILE A 66 -19.24 -8.72 -1.94
CA ILE A 66 -18.13 -9.52 -2.47
C ILE A 66 -18.65 -10.29 -3.68
N ASN A 67 -18.08 -9.98 -4.85
CA ASN A 67 -18.50 -10.52 -6.13
C ASN A 67 -17.28 -10.80 -7.03
N ALA A 68 -17.49 -11.67 -8.00
CA ALA A 68 -16.50 -12.05 -9.00
C ALA A 68 -17.18 -12.67 -10.22
N ASN A 69 -16.45 -12.75 -11.33
CA ASN A 69 -16.94 -13.31 -12.58
C ASN A 69 -17.59 -14.70 -12.42
N GLY A 70 -18.88 -14.78 -12.73
CA GLY A 70 -19.65 -16.02 -12.68
C GLY A 70 -19.86 -16.60 -11.28
N ILE A 71 -19.58 -15.83 -10.22
CA ILE A 71 -19.77 -16.24 -8.82
C ILE A 71 -20.98 -15.53 -8.24
N SER A 72 -21.90 -16.31 -7.64
CA SER A 72 -23.14 -15.80 -7.04
C SER A 72 -23.42 -16.33 -5.61
N TYR A 73 -22.52 -17.13 -5.04
CA TYR A 73 -22.76 -17.75 -3.72
C TYR A 73 -22.75 -16.76 -2.54
N TYR A 74 -22.31 -15.51 -2.74
CA TYR A 74 -22.45 -14.43 -1.76
C TYR A 74 -23.55 -13.43 -2.10
N LYS A 75 -24.42 -13.73 -3.09
CA LYS A 75 -25.45 -12.82 -3.55
C LYS A 75 -26.26 -12.24 -2.37
N GLY A 76 -26.33 -10.91 -2.33
CA GLY A 76 -27.04 -10.17 -1.30
C GLY A 76 -26.37 -10.11 0.06
N ARG A 77 -25.22 -10.76 0.28
CA ARG A 77 -24.43 -10.60 1.53
C ARG A 77 -23.57 -9.35 1.45
N ARG A 78 -23.33 -8.73 2.61
CA ARG A 78 -22.51 -7.52 2.77
C ARG A 78 -21.52 -7.70 3.91
N TRP A 79 -20.36 -7.05 3.81
CA TRP A 79 -19.34 -7.03 4.85
C TRP A 79 -19.00 -5.60 5.27
N PRO A 80 -18.55 -5.39 6.52
CA PRO A 80 -18.17 -4.07 7.00
C PRO A 80 -17.08 -3.40 6.16
N GLY A 81 -17.20 -2.08 6.02
CA GLY A 81 -16.27 -1.24 5.28
C GLY A 81 -16.79 -0.87 3.89
N MET A 82 -16.55 0.37 3.47
CA MET A 82 -16.80 0.80 2.09
C MET A 82 -15.75 0.26 1.12
N ALA A 83 -16.13 0.22 -0.16
CA ALA A 83 -15.26 -0.08 -1.28
C ALA A 83 -15.44 1.00 -2.37
N THR A 84 -14.61 0.95 -3.40
CA THR A 84 -14.80 1.77 -4.60
C THR A 84 -16.16 1.47 -5.22
N GLY A 85 -16.74 2.47 -5.88
CA GLY A 85 -18.06 2.34 -6.47
C GLY A 85 -18.32 3.36 -7.56
N THR A 86 -19.26 3.06 -8.43
CA THR A 86 -19.72 4.02 -9.45
C THR A 86 -20.73 4.99 -8.84
N ILE A 87 -20.72 6.24 -9.31
CA ILE A 87 -21.73 7.25 -8.92
C ILE A 87 -22.85 7.22 -9.97
N PRO A 88 -24.09 6.84 -9.63
CA PRO A 88 -25.17 6.78 -10.60
C PRO A 88 -25.48 8.16 -11.17
N LEU A 89 -25.65 8.25 -12.49
CA LEU A 89 -25.99 9.51 -13.15
C LEU A 89 -27.33 10.05 -12.63
N GLY A 90 -27.34 11.30 -12.19
CA GLY A 90 -28.53 11.96 -11.64
C GLY A 90 -28.90 11.56 -10.21
N ALA A 91 -28.06 10.78 -9.52
CA ALA A 91 -28.21 10.57 -8.09
C ALA A 91 -28.05 11.89 -7.32
N ALA A 92 -28.85 12.06 -6.28
CA ALA A 92 -28.80 13.26 -5.45
C ALA A 92 -27.45 13.37 -4.73
N PRO A 93 -26.76 14.53 -4.76
CA PRO A 93 -25.39 14.68 -4.24
C PRO A 93 -25.21 14.14 -2.83
N GLU A 94 -26.15 14.41 -1.92
CA GLU A 94 -26.11 13.98 -0.52
C GLU A 94 -26.14 12.44 -0.37
N LYS A 95 -26.81 11.74 -1.28
CA LYS A 95 -26.86 10.26 -1.29
C LYS A 95 -25.60 9.63 -1.86
N THR A 96 -24.75 10.43 -2.49
CA THR A 96 -23.50 9.99 -3.12
C THR A 96 -22.27 10.46 -2.36
N ALA A 97 -22.43 11.34 -1.36
CA ALA A 97 -21.31 11.95 -0.63
C ALA A 97 -20.36 10.90 -0.02
N PRO A 98 -20.82 9.83 0.67
CA PRO A 98 -19.92 8.80 1.17
C PRO A 98 -19.10 8.10 0.08
N GLN A 99 -19.74 7.75 -1.04
CA GLN A 99 -19.04 7.10 -2.15
C GLN A 99 -18.08 8.04 -2.86
N ARG A 100 -18.42 9.33 -2.99
CA ARG A 100 -17.53 10.36 -3.54
C ARG A 100 -16.31 10.57 -2.65
N ALA A 101 -16.51 10.72 -1.34
CA ALA A 101 -15.43 10.87 -0.36
C ALA A 101 -14.50 9.65 -0.36
N TYR A 102 -15.07 8.43 -0.38
CA TYR A 102 -14.29 7.20 -0.47
C TYR A 102 -13.49 7.11 -1.77
N ASN A 103 -14.10 7.41 -2.92
CA ASN A 103 -13.42 7.37 -4.21
C ASN A 103 -12.29 8.42 -4.32
N LEU A 104 -12.48 9.63 -3.77
CA LEU A 104 -11.46 10.67 -3.72
C LEU A 104 -10.24 10.19 -2.92
N LEU A 105 -10.45 9.75 -1.67
CA LEU A 105 -9.37 9.23 -0.82
C LEU A 105 -8.69 8.00 -1.41
N PHE A 106 -9.46 7.10 -2.02
CA PHE A 106 -8.91 5.92 -2.71
C PHE A 106 -8.01 6.33 -3.88
N SER A 107 -8.41 7.33 -4.67
CA SER A 107 -7.61 7.78 -5.81
C SER A 107 -6.26 8.37 -5.37
N VAL A 108 -6.27 9.21 -4.33
CA VAL A 108 -5.03 9.76 -3.74
C VAL A 108 -4.16 8.65 -3.17
N PHE A 109 -4.74 7.74 -2.37
CA PHE A 109 -4.02 6.59 -1.82
C PHE A 109 -3.31 5.75 -2.89
N ILE A 110 -3.90 5.56 -4.07
CA ILE A 110 -3.25 4.82 -5.16
C ILE A 110 -2.12 5.64 -5.83
N ASP A 111 -2.31 6.95 -5.98
CA ASP A 111 -1.25 7.83 -6.51
C ASP A 111 -0.04 7.86 -5.54
N GLU A 112 -0.25 7.89 -4.23
CA GLU A 112 0.83 7.76 -3.22
C GLU A 112 1.62 6.44 -3.35
N MET A 113 0.93 5.33 -3.67
CA MET A 113 1.61 4.06 -3.92
C MET A 113 2.46 4.09 -5.20
N LEU A 114 2.03 4.86 -6.20
CA LEU A 114 2.80 5.12 -7.42
C LEU A 114 4.02 6.01 -7.12
N HIS A 115 3.86 7.05 -6.30
CA HIS A 115 4.96 7.92 -5.85
C HIS A 115 6.00 7.14 -5.07
N LEU A 116 5.56 6.30 -4.13
CA LEU A 116 6.43 5.42 -3.35
C LEU A 116 7.27 4.49 -4.24
N GLN A 117 6.68 3.93 -5.30
CA GLN A 117 7.42 3.12 -6.27
C GLN A 117 8.49 3.96 -6.98
N MET A 118 8.12 5.14 -7.47
CA MET A 118 9.00 6.03 -8.21
C MET A 118 10.16 6.52 -7.33
N ALA A 119 9.89 6.95 -6.09
CA ALA A 119 10.90 7.29 -5.10
C ALA A 119 11.87 6.12 -4.80
N ALA A 120 11.34 4.90 -4.65
CA ALA A 120 12.15 3.71 -4.45
C ALA A 120 13.01 3.36 -5.68
N ASN A 121 12.52 3.62 -6.89
CA ASN A 121 13.28 3.46 -8.13
C ASN A 121 14.44 4.46 -8.27
N LEU A 122 14.28 5.69 -7.76
CA LEU A 122 15.37 6.67 -7.69
C LEU A 122 16.52 6.16 -6.81
N CYS A 123 16.22 5.51 -5.68
CA CYS A 123 17.22 4.91 -4.80
C CYS A 123 18.11 3.90 -5.56
N GLY A 124 17.48 2.98 -6.29
CA GLY A 124 18.19 1.95 -7.05
C GLY A 124 19.14 2.50 -8.12
N ALA A 125 18.82 3.63 -8.73
CA ALA A 125 19.65 4.27 -9.76
C ALA A 125 20.93 4.92 -9.21
N VAL A 126 20.97 5.24 -7.90
CA VAL A 126 22.14 5.82 -7.20
C VAL A 126 22.80 4.85 -6.23
N GLY A 127 22.56 3.55 -6.41
CA GLY A 127 23.17 2.47 -5.64
C GLY A 127 22.66 2.34 -4.21
N VAL A 128 21.43 2.78 -3.93
CA VAL A 128 20.78 2.66 -2.61
C VAL A 128 19.67 1.61 -2.69
N THR A 129 19.66 0.68 -1.74
CA THR A 129 18.48 -0.16 -1.50
C THR A 129 17.53 0.63 -0.58
N PRO A 130 16.32 0.99 -1.03
CA PRO A 130 15.37 1.71 -0.19
C PRO A 130 14.97 0.88 1.03
N THR A 131 14.91 1.51 2.20
CA THR A 131 14.30 0.95 3.41
C THR A 131 12.89 1.48 3.58
N PHE A 132 11.96 0.61 3.98
CA PHE A 132 10.57 0.97 4.30
C PHE A 132 10.31 0.90 5.82
N ASN A 133 11.37 0.77 6.62
CA ASN A 133 11.34 0.78 8.09
C ASN A 133 12.31 1.85 8.62
N SER A 134 12.25 3.06 8.06
CA SER A 134 13.11 4.15 8.53
C SER A 134 12.84 4.44 10.01
N PRO A 135 13.88 4.71 10.81
CA PRO A 135 13.74 5.07 12.23
C PRO A 135 12.97 6.39 12.46
N LEU A 136 12.71 7.16 11.40
CA LEU A 136 11.87 8.35 11.47
C LEU A 136 10.37 8.03 11.45
N LEU A 137 10.00 6.88 10.90
CA LEU A 137 8.61 6.43 10.80
C LEU A 137 8.29 5.38 11.85
N GLN A 138 9.20 4.43 12.03
CA GLN A 138 8.98 3.24 12.84
C GLN A 138 10.12 2.95 13.81
N ASP A 139 9.80 2.36 14.97
CA ASP A 139 10.82 1.83 15.88
C ASP A 139 11.29 0.41 15.49
N ALA A 140 12.21 -0.16 16.26
CA ALA A 140 12.77 -1.50 16.02
C ALA A 140 11.73 -2.64 16.11
N ASN A 141 10.53 -2.37 16.66
CA ASN A 141 9.42 -3.31 16.75
C ASN A 141 8.34 -3.03 15.69
N TYR A 142 8.64 -2.19 14.68
CA TYR A 142 7.69 -1.77 13.64
C TYR A 142 6.49 -0.98 14.18
N ASN A 143 6.61 -0.35 15.36
CA ASN A 143 5.61 0.60 15.85
C ASN A 143 5.73 1.90 15.07
N TRP A 144 4.61 2.44 14.56
CA TRP A 144 4.61 3.72 13.85
C TRP A 144 4.68 4.87 14.86
N ILE A 145 5.90 5.37 15.07
CA ILE A 145 6.17 6.42 16.06
C ILE A 145 5.89 7.83 15.52
N CYS A 146 5.79 8.00 14.20
CA CYS A 146 5.50 9.28 13.56
C CYS A 146 4.05 9.77 13.71
N TYR A 147 3.08 8.88 14.00
CA TYR A 147 1.68 9.28 14.25
C TYR A 147 1.34 9.21 15.72
N GLY A 148 0.61 10.18 16.26
CA GLY A 148 0.00 10.10 17.58
C GLY A 148 -0.51 11.45 18.06
N PRO A 149 -1.25 11.49 19.18
CA PRO A 149 -1.96 12.69 19.66
C PRO A 149 -1.04 13.80 20.18
N THR A 150 0.28 13.58 20.17
CA THR A 150 1.30 14.56 20.54
C THR A 150 2.34 14.77 19.44
N GLN A 151 2.22 14.05 18.33
CA GLN A 151 3.15 14.19 17.21
C GLN A 151 2.75 15.41 16.40
N THR A 152 3.74 16.19 15.99
CA THR A 152 3.52 17.45 15.24
C THR A 152 4.45 17.55 14.04
N VAL A 153 5.29 16.55 13.81
CA VAL A 153 6.29 16.59 12.74
C VAL A 153 5.80 15.74 11.57
N ILE A 154 5.66 16.39 10.42
CA ILE A 154 5.63 15.69 9.12
C ILE A 154 7.10 15.33 8.80
N PRO A 155 7.45 14.04 8.64
CA PRO A 155 8.83 13.60 8.48
C PRO A 155 9.55 14.37 7.37
N HIS A 156 10.78 14.86 7.64
CA HIS A 156 11.60 15.71 6.75
C HIS A 156 11.02 17.09 6.40
N ILE A 157 9.71 17.28 6.45
CA ILE A 157 9.05 18.47 5.91
C ILE A 157 8.98 19.58 6.95
N ILE A 158 8.09 19.46 7.94
CA ILE A 158 7.75 20.57 8.83
C ILE A 158 7.31 20.09 10.22
N ASP A 159 7.59 20.91 11.24
CA ASP A 159 6.88 20.83 12.52
C ASP A 159 5.66 21.76 12.46
N LEU A 160 4.46 21.21 12.64
CA LEU A 160 3.21 21.97 12.60
C LEU A 160 3.16 23.08 13.67
N GLN A 161 4.00 23.01 14.72
CA GLN A 161 4.15 24.09 15.69
C GLN A 161 4.84 25.33 15.11
N ASP A 162 5.56 25.17 14.00
CA ASP A 162 6.25 26.25 13.29
C ASP A 162 5.35 27.00 12.29
N LEU A 163 4.09 26.60 12.14
CA LEU A 163 3.09 27.35 11.37
C LEU A 163 2.60 28.58 12.15
N GLU A 164 2.32 29.67 11.45
CA GLU A 164 1.75 30.89 12.00
C GLU A 164 0.39 30.62 12.65
N ASP A 165 0.15 31.25 13.79
CA ASP A 165 -1.07 31.04 14.57
C ASP A 165 -2.32 31.43 13.75
N GLY A 166 -3.30 30.54 13.70
CA GLY A 166 -4.55 30.76 12.97
C GLY A 166 -4.50 30.40 11.47
N THR A 167 -3.36 29.93 10.96
CA THR A 167 -3.29 29.30 9.64
C THR A 167 -3.80 27.85 9.68
N VAL A 168 -4.30 27.35 8.55
CA VAL A 168 -4.67 25.92 8.41
C VAL A 168 -3.44 25.07 8.74
N GLY A 169 -3.60 24.10 9.65
CA GLY A 169 -2.50 23.30 10.19
C GLY A 169 -2.01 23.70 11.58
N SER A 170 -2.20 24.97 11.96
CA SER A 170 -1.77 25.46 13.27
C SER A 170 -2.52 24.76 14.40
N GLY A 171 -1.77 24.11 15.30
CA GLY A 171 -2.33 23.35 16.43
C GLY A 171 -2.85 21.96 16.07
N LEU A 172 -2.70 21.51 14.81
CA LEU A 172 -2.96 20.12 14.45
C LEU A 172 -1.85 19.20 14.97
N THR A 173 -2.20 17.94 15.12
CA THR A 173 -1.28 16.84 15.38
C THR A 173 -1.22 15.93 14.18
N VAL A 174 -0.08 15.27 13.99
CA VAL A 174 0.10 14.20 13.03
C VAL A 174 -0.41 12.92 13.67
N ASP A 175 -1.69 12.60 13.47
CA ASP A 175 -2.32 11.41 14.06
C ASP A 175 -3.16 10.65 13.03
N LEU A 176 -3.40 9.37 13.32
CA LEU A 176 -4.35 8.56 12.58
C LEU A 176 -5.75 8.86 13.12
N ALA A 177 -6.63 9.39 12.28
CA ALA A 177 -7.99 9.71 12.67
C ALA A 177 -9.01 9.43 11.56
N GLY A 178 -10.29 9.51 11.93
CA GLY A 178 -11.40 9.40 10.99
C GLY A 178 -11.55 10.65 10.13
N LEU A 179 -12.45 10.57 9.15
CA LEU A 179 -12.75 11.68 8.26
C LEU A 179 -13.39 12.83 9.07
N THR A 180 -12.63 13.92 9.23
CA THR A 180 -13.03 15.13 9.97
C THR A 180 -12.36 16.34 9.32
N ASP A 181 -12.86 17.55 9.56
CA ASP A 181 -12.25 18.79 9.07
C ASP A 181 -10.77 18.90 9.46
N ALA A 182 -10.44 18.55 10.71
CA ALA A 182 -9.07 18.59 11.22
C ALA A 182 -8.16 17.59 10.48
N GLN A 183 -8.67 16.41 10.16
CA GLN A 183 -7.91 15.39 9.44
C GLN A 183 -7.71 15.77 7.97
N VAL A 184 -8.73 16.31 7.31
CA VAL A 184 -8.58 16.79 5.93
C VAL A 184 -7.69 18.04 5.88
N ALA A 185 -7.76 18.92 6.89
CA ALA A 185 -6.83 20.05 7.01
C ALA A 185 -5.37 19.60 7.18
N LEU A 186 -5.11 18.50 7.90
CA LEU A 186 -3.78 17.90 7.95
C LEU A 186 -3.33 17.44 6.55
N PHE A 187 -4.22 16.81 5.78
CA PHE A 187 -3.91 16.37 4.41
C PHE A 187 -3.62 17.55 3.49
N THR A 188 -4.43 18.61 3.58
CA THR A 188 -4.21 19.86 2.86
C THR A 188 -2.85 20.45 3.18
N VAL A 189 -2.37 20.41 4.44
CA VAL A 189 -1.03 20.92 4.82
C VAL A 189 0.09 20.06 4.24
N ILE A 190 -0.11 18.73 4.17
CA ILE A 190 0.87 17.82 3.57
C ILE A 190 1.00 18.09 2.08
N GLU A 191 -0.12 18.22 1.38
CA GLU A 191 -0.18 18.38 -0.07
C GLU A 191 -0.26 19.85 -0.52
N GLU A 192 0.04 20.82 0.34
CA GLU A 192 -0.14 22.21 -0.04
C GLU A 192 0.94 22.69 -1.01
N ASN A 193 0.52 23.36 -2.08
CA ASN A 193 1.43 24.02 -3.00
C ASN A 193 2.50 24.84 -2.28
N HIS A 194 3.75 24.63 -2.68
CA HIS A 194 4.93 25.24 -2.09
C HIS A 194 4.79 26.73 -1.73
N ASP A 195 4.30 27.57 -2.66
CA ASP A 195 4.22 29.01 -2.42
C ASP A 195 3.24 29.35 -1.29
N THR A 196 2.12 28.62 -1.21
CA THR A 196 1.10 28.78 -0.17
C THR A 196 1.58 28.20 1.17
N ALA A 197 2.21 27.03 1.16
CA ALA A 197 2.75 26.41 2.37
C ALA A 197 3.85 27.27 3.00
N ARG A 198 4.77 27.79 2.18
CA ARG A 198 5.89 28.63 2.60
C ARG A 198 5.44 29.87 3.36
N VAL A 199 4.37 30.55 2.91
CA VAL A 199 3.91 31.79 3.57
C VAL A 199 3.29 31.54 4.94
N LYS A 200 2.86 30.32 5.25
CA LYS A 200 2.31 29.95 6.56
C LYS A 200 3.38 29.66 7.62
N ILE A 201 4.65 29.51 7.24
CA ILE A 201 5.73 29.21 8.19
C ILE A 201 6.12 30.50 8.94
N LYS A 202 6.27 30.39 10.26
CA LYS A 202 6.66 31.49 11.15
C LYS A 202 7.99 32.14 10.67
N PRO A 203 8.03 33.46 10.47
CA PRO A 203 9.25 34.15 10.03
C PRO A 203 10.46 33.92 10.94
N SER A 204 10.23 33.68 12.23
CA SER A 204 11.29 33.49 13.23
C SER A 204 12.10 32.21 13.09
N VAL A 205 11.58 31.20 12.37
CA VAL A 205 12.25 29.89 12.20
C VAL A 205 12.71 29.65 10.76
N LEU A 206 12.26 30.47 9.81
CA LEU A 206 12.57 30.33 8.39
C LEU A 206 14.07 30.28 8.10
N GLU A 207 14.84 31.26 8.61
CA GLU A 207 16.29 31.37 8.34
C GLU A 207 17.12 30.26 9.00
N THR A 208 16.62 29.66 10.07
CA THR A 208 17.40 28.75 10.92
C THR A 208 17.06 27.28 10.74
N THR A 209 15.85 26.98 10.28
CA THR A 209 15.29 25.62 10.34
C THR A 209 14.93 25.06 8.97
N TYR A 210 14.45 25.90 8.05
CA TYR A 210 13.82 25.48 6.80
C TYR A 210 14.56 25.98 5.57
N PHE A 211 14.16 25.47 4.40
CA PHE A 211 14.66 25.87 3.10
C PHE A 211 16.19 25.80 2.96
N PRO A 212 16.80 24.63 3.26
CA PRO A 212 18.24 24.44 3.15
C PRO A 212 18.72 24.68 1.72
N THR A 213 19.95 25.18 1.58
CA THR A 213 20.61 25.37 0.29
C THR A 213 21.50 24.19 -0.04
N VAL A 214 21.52 23.76 -1.30
CA VAL A 214 22.48 22.76 -1.81
C VAL A 214 23.81 23.45 -2.17
N PRO A 215 24.98 22.86 -1.81
CA PRO A 215 25.16 21.69 -0.94
C PRO A 215 24.83 21.98 0.53
N PHE A 216 24.30 20.98 1.24
CA PHE A 216 23.90 21.12 2.64
C PHE A 216 25.08 21.46 3.55
N ASN A 217 24.88 22.49 4.36
CA ASN A 217 25.91 23.00 5.26
C ASN A 217 26.30 21.95 6.31
N GLY A 218 27.60 21.69 6.46
CA GLY A 218 28.12 20.75 7.45
C GLY A 218 27.87 19.27 7.16
N TRP A 219 27.29 18.92 6.00
CA TRP A 219 27.02 17.55 5.64
C TRP A 219 28.31 16.74 5.40
N THR A 220 28.32 15.49 5.83
CA THR A 220 29.47 14.60 5.73
C THR A 220 29.09 13.25 5.14
N ALA A 221 30.11 12.45 4.76
CA ALA A 221 29.90 11.12 4.19
C ALA A 221 29.27 10.10 5.14
N THR A 222 29.19 10.39 6.45
CA THR A 222 28.57 9.51 7.45
C THR A 222 27.14 9.90 7.79
N ASN A 223 26.66 11.06 7.29
CA ASN A 223 25.30 11.48 7.51
C ASN A 223 24.31 10.65 6.68
N THR A 224 23.12 10.46 7.23
CA THR A 224 22.05 9.64 6.66
C THR A 224 20.74 10.42 6.63
N GLU A 225 19.65 9.82 6.18
CA GLU A 225 18.35 10.49 6.10
C GLU A 225 17.88 11.07 7.44
N VAL A 226 18.30 10.50 8.58
CA VAL A 226 17.94 11.01 9.91
C VAL A 226 18.60 12.35 10.26
N ASP A 227 19.67 12.70 9.55
CA ASP A 227 20.42 13.93 9.77
C ASP A 227 19.97 15.07 8.84
N LEU A 228 19.04 14.81 7.91
CA LEU A 228 18.59 15.79 6.94
C LEU A 228 18.00 17.04 7.63
N PRO A 229 18.27 18.23 7.08
CA PRO A 229 17.54 19.44 7.49
C PRO A 229 16.05 19.30 7.17
N LYS A 230 15.21 20.11 7.83
CA LYS A 230 13.80 20.20 7.46
C LYS A 230 13.63 21.05 6.21
N PHE A 231 12.71 20.68 5.32
CA PHE A 231 12.55 21.34 4.02
C PHE A 231 11.46 22.41 3.98
N GLY A 232 10.48 22.35 4.88
CA GLY A 232 9.31 23.23 4.93
C GLY A 232 8.17 22.74 4.04
N THR A 233 8.47 22.21 2.86
CA THR A 233 7.51 21.71 1.85
C THR A 233 8.10 20.51 1.10
N ILE A 234 7.29 19.58 0.57
CA ILE A 234 7.79 18.43 -0.21
C ILE A 234 8.46 18.91 -1.52
N GLY A 235 7.91 19.95 -2.14
CA GLY A 235 8.43 20.57 -3.37
C GLY A 235 9.83 21.18 -3.18
N TRP A 236 10.13 21.75 -2.02
CA TRP A 236 11.50 22.20 -1.73
C TRP A 236 12.48 21.03 -1.54
N MET A 237 12.04 19.92 -0.92
CA MET A 237 12.85 18.70 -0.83
C MET A 237 13.19 18.17 -2.22
N TYR A 238 12.22 18.10 -3.13
CA TYR A 238 12.45 17.71 -4.52
C TYR A 238 13.29 18.73 -5.30
N LEU A 239 13.17 20.03 -5.03
CA LEU A 239 14.09 21.02 -5.60
C LEU A 239 15.54 20.75 -5.20
N CYS A 240 15.79 20.40 -3.93
CA CYS A 240 17.13 20.02 -3.47
C CYS A 240 17.64 18.77 -4.20
N LEU A 241 16.77 17.79 -4.49
CA LEU A 241 17.13 16.64 -5.35
C LEU A 241 17.53 17.09 -6.76
N PHE A 242 16.77 17.97 -7.42
CA PHE A 242 17.10 18.49 -8.76
C PHE A 242 18.46 19.20 -8.76
N GLN A 243 18.73 19.99 -7.73
CA GLN A 243 20.00 20.70 -7.55
C GLN A 243 21.17 19.73 -7.36
N TYR A 244 21.01 18.70 -6.52
CA TYR A 244 22.06 17.70 -6.34
C TYR A 244 22.30 16.87 -7.60
N ILE A 245 21.26 16.44 -8.33
CA ILE A 245 21.41 15.70 -9.59
C ILE A 245 22.26 16.51 -10.60
N THR A 246 22.03 17.82 -10.68
CA THR A 246 22.68 18.70 -11.67
C THR A 246 23.96 19.40 -11.16
N LEU A 247 24.35 19.20 -9.89
CA LEU A 247 25.54 19.76 -9.26
C LEU A 247 26.82 19.38 -10.03
N LYS A 248 27.53 20.35 -10.60
CA LYS A 248 28.72 20.13 -11.45
C LYS A 248 30.01 20.37 -10.67
N TYR A 249 30.93 19.42 -10.74
CA TYR A 249 32.24 19.49 -10.08
C TYR A 249 33.27 20.25 -10.92
N GLU A 250 34.43 20.53 -10.33
CA GLU A 250 35.60 21.12 -10.99
C GLU A 250 36.08 20.32 -12.22
N ASP A 251 35.78 19.01 -12.30
CA ASP A 251 36.10 18.16 -13.44
C ASP A 251 34.99 18.09 -14.51
N ASN A 252 34.01 18.99 -14.42
CA ASN A 252 32.86 19.13 -15.30
C ASN A 252 31.85 17.97 -15.30
N GLN A 253 32.03 16.93 -14.49
CA GLN A 253 30.99 15.91 -14.31
C GLN A 253 29.96 16.39 -13.28
N THR A 254 28.70 16.04 -13.50
CA THR A 254 27.63 16.20 -12.51
C THR A 254 27.75 15.16 -11.39
N LEU A 255 27.13 15.40 -10.24
CA LEU A 255 27.02 14.39 -9.18
C LEU A 255 26.34 13.13 -9.70
N TRP A 256 25.24 13.27 -10.46
CA TRP A 256 24.54 12.13 -11.04
C TRP A 256 25.43 11.28 -11.94
N GLU A 257 26.20 11.89 -12.85
CA GLU A 257 27.19 11.16 -13.68
C GLU A 257 28.15 10.31 -12.83
N LYS A 258 28.54 10.81 -11.66
CA LYS A 258 29.49 10.13 -10.76
C LYS A 258 28.86 9.03 -9.89
N VAL A 259 27.56 9.15 -9.56
CA VAL A 259 26.88 8.20 -8.65
C VAL A 259 26.00 7.18 -9.35
N PHE A 260 25.61 7.42 -10.59
CA PHE A 260 24.68 6.56 -11.32
C PHE A 260 25.24 5.14 -11.47
N THR A 261 24.51 4.14 -10.98
CA THR A 261 24.92 2.73 -10.98
C THR A 261 24.29 1.91 -12.10
N GLY A 262 23.46 2.53 -12.94
CA GLY A 262 22.66 1.86 -13.97
C GLY A 262 21.17 1.81 -13.62
N PRO A 263 20.33 1.24 -14.50
CA PRO A 263 18.92 1.01 -14.25
C PRO A 263 18.72 -0.19 -13.30
N THR A 264 19.36 -0.14 -12.13
CA THR A 264 19.34 -1.18 -11.10
C THR A 264 18.20 -0.95 -10.12
N GLY A 265 17.65 -2.04 -9.55
CA GLY A 265 16.60 -1.96 -8.53
C GLY A 265 15.26 -1.41 -9.02
N GLN A 266 14.99 -1.42 -10.33
CA GLN A 266 13.78 -0.84 -10.91
C GLN A 266 12.58 -1.78 -10.80
N ARG A 267 11.44 -1.26 -10.34
CA ARG A 267 10.16 -1.96 -10.23
C ARG A 267 9.05 -1.19 -10.94
N ASP A 268 8.11 -1.91 -11.54
CA ASP A 268 6.96 -1.30 -12.19
C ASP A 268 5.69 -2.11 -11.95
N LEU A 269 4.84 -1.57 -11.09
CA LEU A 269 3.58 -2.18 -10.70
C LEU A 269 2.45 -1.76 -11.60
N PHE A 270 2.47 -0.49 -12.00
CA PHE A 270 1.39 0.19 -12.68
C PHE A 270 1.51 0.07 -14.21
N ASN A 271 2.73 -0.02 -14.76
CA ASN A 271 2.96 0.00 -16.21
C ASN A 271 3.60 -1.28 -16.78
N THR A 272 3.72 -2.35 -15.98
CA THR A 272 4.07 -3.67 -16.53
C THR A 272 2.89 -4.26 -17.31
N ALA A 273 2.93 -4.13 -18.63
CA ALA A 273 1.93 -4.71 -19.51
C ALA A 273 2.19 -6.21 -19.78
N THR A 274 1.10 -6.97 -19.96
CA THR A 274 1.11 -8.36 -20.43
C THR A 274 0.07 -8.50 -21.55
N SER A 275 -0.17 -9.72 -22.05
CA SER A 275 -1.28 -9.95 -22.99
C SER A 275 -2.67 -9.65 -22.40
N LYS A 276 -2.79 -9.57 -21.06
CA LYS A 276 -4.05 -9.31 -20.35
C LYS A 276 -4.07 -8.00 -19.55
N ILE A 277 -2.89 -7.46 -19.21
CA ILE A 277 -2.75 -6.27 -18.36
C ILE A 277 -2.22 -5.12 -19.21
N GLN A 278 -2.88 -3.98 -19.13
CA GLN A 278 -2.52 -2.74 -19.83
C GLN A 278 -1.76 -1.80 -18.88
N LYS A 279 -1.03 -0.83 -19.44
CA LYS A 279 -0.36 0.20 -18.66
C LYS A 279 -1.38 1.14 -18.03
N GLU A 280 -1.37 1.28 -16.72
CA GLU A 280 -2.32 2.15 -16.01
C GLU A 280 -1.99 3.63 -16.20
N TYR A 281 -0.71 3.98 -16.31
CA TYR A 281 -0.23 5.35 -16.58
C TYR A 281 0.62 5.30 -17.86
N PRO A 282 0.03 5.06 -19.04
CA PRO A 282 0.77 4.72 -20.26
C PRO A 282 1.72 5.82 -20.73
N GLN A 283 1.49 7.04 -20.26
CA GLN A 283 2.27 8.21 -20.64
C GLN A 283 3.31 8.63 -19.57
N LEU A 284 3.36 7.94 -18.41
CA LEU A 284 4.35 8.17 -17.36
C LEU A 284 5.41 7.07 -17.39
N ASN A 285 6.68 7.45 -17.52
CA ASN A 285 7.79 6.51 -17.32
C ASN A 285 8.02 6.34 -15.82
N THR A 286 7.58 5.21 -15.28
CA THR A 286 7.65 4.88 -13.85
C THR A 286 8.95 4.17 -13.45
N GLN A 287 9.88 4.00 -14.39
CA GLN A 287 11.20 3.39 -14.20
C GLN A 287 12.28 4.23 -14.87
N ILE A 288 13.50 4.14 -14.35
CA ILE A 288 14.72 4.53 -15.06
C ILE A 288 15.18 3.34 -15.89
N THR A 289 15.10 3.45 -17.21
CA THR A 289 15.48 2.38 -18.16
C THR A 289 16.77 2.69 -18.89
N GLU A 290 17.17 3.96 -18.90
CA GLU A 290 18.38 4.41 -19.60
C GLU A 290 19.64 3.89 -18.93
N THR A 291 20.62 3.51 -19.75
CA THR A 291 21.95 3.07 -19.29
C THR A 291 22.98 4.19 -19.34
N HIS A 292 22.72 5.26 -20.09
CA HIS A 292 23.58 6.43 -20.13
C HIS A 292 23.24 7.37 -18.96
N PRO A 293 24.22 7.82 -18.15
CA PRO A 293 23.94 8.61 -16.94
C PRO A 293 23.10 9.87 -17.20
N LEU A 294 23.39 10.63 -18.26
CA LEU A 294 22.65 11.86 -18.57
C LEU A 294 21.21 11.60 -19.02
N ALA A 295 20.96 10.53 -19.77
CA ALA A 295 19.61 10.16 -20.18
C ALA A 295 18.81 9.64 -18.97
N ALA A 296 19.45 8.90 -18.07
CA ALA A 296 18.87 8.49 -16.79
C ALA A 296 18.58 9.69 -15.87
N ALA A 297 19.43 10.72 -15.86
CA ALA A 297 19.20 11.94 -15.08
C ALA A 297 17.93 12.67 -15.55
N ALA A 298 17.73 12.75 -16.86
CA ALA A 298 16.50 13.29 -17.45
C ALA A 298 15.26 12.49 -17.04
N GLN A 299 15.33 11.15 -17.07
CA GLN A 299 14.23 10.30 -16.57
C GLN A 299 13.95 10.52 -15.09
N ALA A 300 15.00 10.66 -14.26
CA ALA A 300 14.86 10.91 -12.83
C ALA A 300 14.18 12.27 -12.56
N ILE A 301 14.59 13.34 -13.25
CA ILE A 301 13.97 14.67 -13.14
C ILE A 301 12.50 14.63 -13.55
N TYR A 302 12.19 13.94 -14.64
CA TYR A 302 10.81 13.79 -15.10
C TYR A 302 9.93 13.01 -14.12
N MET A 303 10.48 11.95 -13.54
CA MET A 303 9.82 11.13 -12.52
C MET A 303 9.49 11.96 -11.27
N MET A 304 10.43 12.77 -10.78
CA MET A 304 10.19 13.64 -9.64
C MET A 304 9.20 14.78 -9.95
N TYR A 305 9.23 15.31 -11.18
CA TYR A 305 8.21 16.27 -11.62
C TYR A 305 6.81 15.65 -11.59
N ALA A 306 6.66 14.39 -12.05
CA ALA A 306 5.38 13.69 -12.00
C ALA A 306 4.85 13.46 -10.58
N ILE A 307 5.75 13.18 -9.61
CA ILE A 307 5.38 13.09 -8.18
C ILE A 307 4.81 14.43 -7.71
N CYS A 308 5.56 15.51 -7.93
CA CYS A 308 5.13 16.85 -7.51
C CYS A 308 3.84 17.29 -8.21
N ASP A 309 3.67 17.00 -9.49
CA ASP A 309 2.48 17.39 -10.27
C ASP A 309 1.19 16.71 -9.77
N GLN A 310 1.28 15.44 -9.36
CA GLN A 310 0.15 14.70 -8.81
C GLN A 310 -0.14 15.04 -7.34
N GLY A 311 0.89 15.26 -6.51
CA GLY A 311 0.80 15.56 -5.07
C GLY A 311 0.48 17.03 -4.79
N GLU A 312 1.48 17.77 -4.29
CA GLU A 312 1.30 19.18 -3.84
C GLU A 312 1.43 20.26 -4.92
N GLY A 313 1.91 19.91 -6.12
CA GLY A 313 2.38 20.87 -7.12
C GLY A 313 3.73 21.50 -6.73
N GLY A 314 3.91 22.79 -7.00
CA GLY A 314 5.04 23.59 -6.48
C GLY A 314 6.30 23.65 -7.35
N ILE A 315 6.71 22.57 -8.03
CA ILE A 315 7.76 22.63 -9.06
C ILE A 315 7.12 22.70 -10.44
N ASP A 316 7.03 23.92 -11.00
CA ASP A 316 6.42 24.11 -12.32
C ASP A 316 7.27 23.56 -13.48
N TRP A 317 6.64 23.41 -14.65
CA TRP A 317 7.33 22.95 -15.86
C TRP A 317 8.48 23.88 -16.28
N GLN A 318 8.42 25.18 -15.96
CA GLN A 318 9.46 26.13 -16.32
C GLN A 318 10.74 25.85 -15.52
N THR A 319 10.62 25.66 -14.21
CA THR A 319 11.72 25.24 -13.33
C THR A 319 12.26 23.87 -13.75
N THR A 320 11.39 22.89 -13.97
CA THR A 320 11.77 21.55 -14.43
C THR A 320 12.54 21.59 -15.76
N SER A 321 12.03 22.36 -16.74
CA SER A 321 12.66 22.53 -18.05
C SER A 321 14.05 23.16 -17.94
N ALA A 322 14.28 24.06 -16.98
CA ALA A 322 15.60 24.65 -16.77
C ALA A 322 16.63 23.60 -16.32
N PHE A 323 16.26 22.69 -15.40
CA PHE A 323 17.14 21.59 -14.99
C PHE A 323 17.36 20.57 -16.11
N LEU A 324 16.31 20.23 -16.87
CA LEU A 324 16.46 19.40 -18.07
C LEU A 324 17.39 20.06 -19.10
N GLY A 325 17.33 21.39 -19.23
CA GLY A 325 18.26 22.18 -20.04
C GLY A 325 19.72 22.00 -19.62
N MET A 326 20.01 21.99 -18.31
CA MET A 326 21.37 21.75 -17.80
C MET A 326 21.89 20.35 -18.17
N ILE A 327 21.04 19.33 -18.13
CA ILE A 327 21.38 17.96 -18.56
C ILE A 327 21.60 17.92 -20.07
N HIS A 328 20.76 18.61 -20.85
CA HIS A 328 20.90 18.69 -22.30
C HIS A 328 22.19 19.39 -22.73
N GLU A 329 22.53 20.52 -22.12
CA GLU A 329 23.81 21.21 -22.34
C GLU A 329 24.99 20.29 -22.05
N ARG A 330 24.95 19.56 -20.93
CA ARG A 330 25.98 18.58 -20.57
C ARG A 330 26.08 17.42 -21.57
N ALA A 331 24.95 16.98 -22.13
CA ALA A 331 24.94 15.94 -23.16
C ALA A 331 25.56 16.44 -24.47
N LEU A 332 25.29 17.68 -24.86
CA LEU A 332 25.95 18.32 -26.01
C LEU A 332 27.46 18.45 -25.80
N GLU A 333 27.92 18.82 -24.59
CA GLU A 333 29.36 18.89 -24.25
C GLU A 333 30.07 17.55 -24.43
N THR A 334 29.38 16.44 -24.15
CA THR A 334 29.96 15.09 -24.12
C THR A 334 29.67 14.27 -25.39
N GLY A 335 28.84 14.79 -26.30
CA GLY A 335 28.36 14.06 -27.47
C GLY A 335 27.39 12.92 -27.12
N ALA A 336 26.76 12.97 -25.95
CA ALA A 336 25.76 12.01 -25.54
C ALA A 336 24.43 12.27 -26.26
N GLU A 337 23.82 11.23 -26.81
CA GLU A 337 22.47 11.31 -27.37
C GLU A 337 21.45 11.24 -26.23
N LEU A 338 20.57 12.24 -26.14
CA LEU A 338 19.39 12.20 -25.28
C LEU A 338 18.18 11.90 -26.15
N ALA A 339 17.30 11.03 -25.66
CA ALA A 339 15.98 10.89 -26.25
C ALA A 339 15.26 12.24 -26.23
N THR A 340 14.54 12.58 -27.30
CA THR A 340 13.74 13.80 -27.38
C THR A 340 12.68 13.78 -26.28
N LEU A 341 12.88 14.59 -25.24
CA LEU A 341 11.84 14.85 -24.24
C LEU A 341 10.84 15.79 -24.91
N ASN A 342 9.75 15.21 -25.45
CA ASN A 342 8.69 16.00 -26.05
C ASN A 342 8.12 16.97 -24.99
N SER A 343 7.98 18.23 -25.37
CA SER A 343 7.32 19.24 -24.54
C SER A 343 5.82 19.22 -24.79
N VAL A 344 5.06 19.57 -23.74
CA VAL A 344 3.60 19.64 -23.66
C VAL A 344 2.94 18.28 -23.58
N ILE A 345 2.52 17.88 -22.39
CA ILE A 345 1.79 16.63 -22.30
C ILE A 345 0.68 16.66 -21.25
N VAL A 346 -0.47 16.16 -21.68
CA VAL A 346 -1.52 15.59 -20.83
C VAL A 346 -0.91 14.32 -20.21
N GLN A 347 0.04 14.44 -19.28
CA GLN A 347 0.79 13.31 -18.74
C GLN A 347 0.61 13.19 -17.24
N PHE A 348 0.78 11.96 -16.75
CA PHE A 348 0.61 11.51 -15.37
C PHE A 348 -0.81 11.13 -14.95
N GLN A 349 -1.81 11.19 -15.83
CA GLN A 349 -3.15 10.69 -15.48
C GLN A 349 -3.26 9.18 -15.71
N PRO A 350 -4.07 8.47 -14.90
CA PRO A 350 -4.40 7.08 -15.18
C PRO A 350 -5.30 6.95 -16.42
N ASP A 351 -5.12 5.87 -17.18
CA ASP A 351 -5.92 5.54 -18.36
C ASP A 351 -7.16 4.72 -17.97
N GLU A 352 -8.35 5.30 -18.17
CA GLU A 352 -9.62 4.67 -17.79
C GLU A 352 -9.84 3.30 -18.44
N ALA A 353 -9.48 3.15 -19.72
CA ALA A 353 -9.69 1.90 -20.44
C ALA A 353 -8.75 0.80 -19.91
N ALA A 354 -7.50 1.13 -19.64
CA ALA A 354 -6.54 0.24 -19.01
C ALA A 354 -7.00 -0.18 -17.62
N LEU A 355 -7.48 0.77 -16.81
CA LEU A 355 -8.03 0.49 -15.49
C LEU A 355 -9.27 -0.41 -15.55
N ALA A 356 -10.21 -0.13 -16.45
CA ALA A 356 -11.41 -0.94 -16.59
C ALA A 356 -11.11 -2.37 -17.05
N ASN A 357 -10.07 -2.54 -17.87
CA ASN A 357 -9.56 -3.85 -18.27
C ASN A 357 -8.83 -4.57 -17.12
N ASN A 358 -7.99 -3.86 -16.37
CA ASN A 358 -7.16 -4.45 -15.31
C ASN A 358 -7.97 -4.77 -14.04
N TYR A 359 -9.00 -3.97 -13.73
CA TYR A 359 -9.83 -4.06 -12.54
C TYR A 359 -11.32 -4.16 -12.92
N PRO A 360 -11.76 -5.28 -13.53
CA PRO A 360 -13.16 -5.47 -13.88
C PRO A 360 -14.02 -5.57 -12.61
N SER A 361 -15.25 -5.04 -12.69
CA SER A 361 -16.25 -5.20 -11.63
C SER A 361 -17.37 -6.13 -12.06
N TYR A 362 -18.07 -6.71 -11.09
CA TYR A 362 -19.17 -7.63 -11.32
C TYR A 362 -20.38 -7.26 -10.46
N THR A 363 -21.55 -7.71 -10.86
CA THR A 363 -22.77 -7.66 -10.05
C THR A 363 -22.76 -8.77 -8.99
N ASP A 364 -23.67 -8.74 -8.02
CA ASP A 364 -23.83 -9.79 -7.00
C ASP A 364 -24.22 -11.16 -7.60
N SER A 365 -24.62 -11.21 -8.87
CA SER A 365 -24.87 -12.44 -9.63
C SER A 365 -23.67 -12.93 -10.45
N GLY A 366 -22.57 -12.16 -10.46
CA GLY A 366 -21.34 -12.49 -11.18
C GLY A 366 -21.29 -12.01 -12.63
N ASP A 367 -22.28 -11.24 -13.07
CA ASP A 367 -22.30 -10.63 -14.41
C ASP A 367 -21.38 -9.40 -14.48
N PRO A 368 -20.74 -9.09 -15.63
CA PRO A 368 -19.92 -7.89 -15.77
C PRO A 368 -20.65 -6.59 -15.42
N ALA A 369 -19.94 -5.68 -14.76
CA ALA A 369 -20.39 -4.34 -14.39
C ALA A 369 -19.33 -3.29 -14.76
N PRO A 370 -19.69 -1.99 -14.86
CA PRO A 370 -18.71 -0.92 -15.01
C PRO A 370 -17.69 -0.95 -13.87
N SER A 371 -16.41 -0.77 -14.20
CA SER A 371 -15.31 -0.85 -13.24
C SER A 371 -15.39 0.27 -12.19
N ALA A 372 -15.53 -0.13 -10.93
CA ALA A 372 -15.56 0.77 -9.79
C ALA A 372 -14.20 1.46 -9.58
N ASP A 373 -13.10 0.73 -9.75
CA ASP A 373 -11.74 1.27 -9.61
C ASP A 373 -11.39 2.23 -10.74
N ALA A 374 -11.76 1.92 -11.99
CA ALA A 374 -11.60 2.85 -13.09
C ALA A 374 -12.38 4.14 -12.82
N ALA A 375 -13.66 4.03 -12.42
CA ALA A 375 -14.48 5.19 -12.09
C ALA A 375 -13.88 6.02 -10.94
N ALA A 376 -13.36 5.38 -9.88
CA ALA A 376 -12.77 6.09 -8.74
C ALA A 376 -11.45 6.80 -9.09
N ARG A 377 -10.62 6.19 -9.95
CA ARG A 377 -9.26 6.68 -10.24
C ARG A 377 -9.21 7.63 -11.44
N SER A 378 -9.86 7.31 -12.56
CA SER A 378 -9.77 8.16 -13.77
C SER A 378 -10.55 9.46 -13.65
N SER A 379 -11.70 9.45 -12.98
CA SER A 379 -12.54 10.65 -12.82
C SER A 379 -11.88 11.74 -11.96
N ASN A 380 -11.00 11.35 -11.05
CA ASN A 380 -10.24 12.25 -10.18
C ASN A 380 -8.82 12.51 -10.70
N GLY A 381 -8.32 11.72 -11.66
CA GLY A 381 -6.93 11.75 -12.12
C GLY A 381 -6.48 13.06 -12.78
N GLY A 382 -7.42 13.93 -13.14
CA GLY A 382 -7.10 15.26 -13.70
C GLY A 382 -6.91 16.37 -12.68
N GLN A 383 -6.93 16.05 -11.39
CA GLN A 383 -6.76 16.98 -10.27
C GLN A 383 -5.55 16.55 -9.44
N ASP A 384 -4.85 17.50 -8.84
CA ASP A 384 -3.81 17.21 -7.84
C ASP A 384 -4.42 16.77 -6.50
N HIS A 385 -3.59 16.37 -5.53
CA HIS A 385 -4.10 15.89 -4.24
C HIS A 385 -4.71 17.02 -3.40
N TYR A 386 -4.15 18.22 -3.47
CA TYR A 386 -4.67 19.41 -2.79
C TYR A 386 -6.11 19.72 -3.22
N GLU A 387 -6.37 19.80 -4.52
CA GLU A 387 -7.69 20.05 -5.11
C GLU A 387 -8.70 18.95 -4.72
N ARG A 388 -8.26 17.69 -4.66
CA ARG A 388 -9.10 16.57 -4.21
C ARG A 388 -9.43 16.67 -2.72
N PHE A 389 -8.50 17.13 -1.89
CA PHE A 389 -8.73 17.35 -0.46
C PHE A 389 -9.60 18.57 -0.18
N GLU A 390 -9.52 19.64 -0.98
CA GLU A 390 -10.49 20.74 -0.92
C GLU A 390 -11.92 20.26 -1.22
N GLN A 391 -12.09 19.40 -2.24
CA GLN A 391 -13.39 18.77 -2.51
C GLN A 391 -13.84 17.83 -1.39
N LEU A 392 -12.91 17.18 -0.71
CA LEU A 392 -13.22 16.29 0.41
C LEU A 392 -13.73 17.09 1.62
N LEU A 393 -13.21 18.30 1.87
CA LEU A 393 -13.72 19.19 2.93
C LEU A 393 -15.22 19.47 2.78
N ASP A 394 -15.68 19.74 1.56
CA ASP A 394 -17.10 19.98 1.26
C ASP A 394 -18.00 18.76 1.54
N LEU A 395 -17.41 17.56 1.66
CA LEU A 395 -18.12 16.31 1.90
C LEU A 395 -18.13 15.87 3.36
N VAL A 396 -17.25 16.40 4.23
CA VAL A 396 -17.08 15.90 5.61
C VAL A 396 -18.42 15.86 6.36
N ASP A 397 -19.15 16.97 6.39
CA ASP A 397 -20.45 17.08 7.08
C ASP A 397 -21.58 16.24 6.44
N GLN A 398 -21.34 15.63 5.28
CA GLN A 398 -22.32 14.82 4.54
C GLN A 398 -22.04 13.31 4.66
N VAL A 399 -21.01 12.92 5.41
CA VAL A 399 -20.53 11.54 5.49
C VAL A 399 -20.59 11.06 6.94
N GLU A 400 -21.34 9.98 7.18
CA GLU A 400 -21.26 9.27 8.46
C GLU A 400 -19.97 8.44 8.53
N THR A 401 -19.23 8.59 9.61
CA THR A 401 -18.06 7.80 9.96
C THR A 401 -18.41 6.70 10.97
N TRP A 402 -17.55 5.69 11.08
CA TRP A 402 -17.71 4.66 12.11
C TRP A 402 -17.72 5.23 13.53
N SER A 403 -16.95 6.30 13.79
CA SER A 403 -16.94 6.99 15.09
C SER A 403 -18.33 7.54 15.44
N GLU A 404 -18.96 8.24 14.49
CA GLU A 404 -20.30 8.81 14.67
C GLU A 404 -21.36 7.71 14.81
N TRP A 405 -21.29 6.68 13.97
CA TRP A 405 -22.20 5.54 14.06
C TRP A 405 -22.12 4.83 15.42
N HIS A 406 -20.91 4.65 15.96
CA HIS A 406 -20.71 4.05 17.27
C HIS A 406 -21.08 4.97 18.45
N ALA A 407 -21.10 6.29 18.25
CA ALA A 407 -21.50 7.27 19.27
C ALA A 407 -23.02 7.28 19.53
N VAL A 408 -23.83 6.84 18.56
CA VAL A 408 -25.29 6.75 18.72
C VAL A 408 -25.66 5.59 19.66
N SER A 409 -26.30 5.94 20.79
CA SER A 409 -26.72 4.95 21.78
C SER A 409 -27.72 3.95 21.19
N GLY A 410 -27.41 2.66 21.32
CA GLY A 410 -28.26 1.57 20.81
C GLY A 410 -27.83 1.02 19.45
N ASN A 411 -26.90 1.67 18.75
CA ASN A 411 -26.34 1.12 17.52
C ASN A 411 -25.53 -0.15 17.81
N ILE A 412 -25.94 -1.24 17.17
CA ILE A 412 -25.30 -2.56 17.22
C ILE A 412 -25.31 -3.17 15.82
N TRP A 413 -24.37 -4.07 15.57
CA TRP A 413 -24.40 -4.85 14.34
C TRP A 413 -25.63 -5.76 14.33
N THR A 414 -26.35 -5.77 13.21
CA THR A 414 -27.52 -6.62 12.99
C THR A 414 -27.40 -7.32 11.64
N GLU A 415 -28.13 -8.41 11.46
CA GLU A 415 -28.22 -9.12 10.17
C GLU A 415 -28.64 -8.19 9.04
N ALA A 416 -29.59 -7.27 9.28
CA ALA A 416 -30.08 -6.34 8.27
C ALA A 416 -28.99 -5.41 7.71
N LEU A 417 -27.95 -5.08 8.49
CA LEU A 417 -26.80 -4.29 8.02
C LEU A 417 -25.87 -5.10 7.12
N LEU A 418 -25.95 -6.43 7.15
CA LEU A 418 -25.06 -7.36 6.45
C LEU A 418 -25.76 -8.07 5.28
N THR A 419 -26.95 -7.61 4.91
CA THR A 419 -27.77 -8.17 3.82
C THR A 419 -28.39 -7.07 2.96
N SER A 420 -28.57 -7.34 1.66
CA SER A 420 -29.41 -6.54 0.77
C SER A 420 -30.76 -7.24 0.53
N ALA A 421 -31.65 -6.59 -0.24
CA ALA A 421 -32.92 -7.17 -0.66
C ALA A 421 -32.76 -8.45 -1.51
N ASP A 422 -31.57 -8.70 -2.07
CA ASP A 422 -31.27 -9.87 -2.89
C ASP A 422 -30.80 -11.09 -2.07
N PHE A 423 -30.66 -10.95 -0.75
CA PHE A 423 -30.25 -12.06 0.11
C PHE A 423 -31.38 -13.08 0.26
N ASP A 424 -31.10 -14.33 -0.09
CA ASP A 424 -32.03 -15.45 0.08
C ASP A 424 -31.40 -16.55 0.95
N PRO A 425 -31.89 -16.75 2.19
CA PRO A 425 -31.35 -17.78 3.08
C PRO A 425 -31.58 -19.21 2.59
N ALA A 426 -32.50 -19.44 1.64
CA ALA A 426 -32.76 -20.76 1.08
C ALA A 426 -31.70 -21.19 0.04
N THR A 427 -30.99 -20.22 -0.56
CA THR A 427 -29.97 -20.47 -1.58
C THR A 427 -28.56 -20.10 -1.11
N ALA A 428 -28.44 -19.36 0.00
CA ALA A 428 -27.16 -19.05 0.62
C ALA A 428 -26.40 -20.33 1.06
N PRO A 429 -25.06 -20.37 0.92
CA PRO A 429 -24.27 -21.52 1.33
C PRO A 429 -24.40 -21.80 2.84
N THR A 430 -24.64 -23.07 3.19
CA THR A 430 -24.81 -23.52 4.58
C THR A 430 -23.49 -23.85 5.29
N THR A 431 -22.38 -23.83 4.56
CA THR A 431 -21.02 -24.18 5.02
C THR A 431 -20.22 -22.99 5.55
N ILE A 432 -20.83 -21.79 5.56
CA ILE A 432 -20.25 -20.54 6.05
C ILE A 432 -21.17 -19.89 7.09
N PRO A 433 -20.66 -19.00 7.96
CA PRO A 433 -21.47 -18.30 8.94
C PRO A 433 -22.63 -17.55 8.29
N LYS A 434 -23.77 -17.50 8.96
CA LYS A 434 -24.92 -16.66 8.58
C LYS A 434 -24.63 -15.19 8.86
N PRO A 435 -25.28 -14.24 8.16
CA PRO A 435 -25.16 -12.81 8.48
C PRO A 435 -25.44 -12.48 9.95
N SER A 436 -26.39 -13.18 10.59
CA SER A 436 -26.67 -13.03 12.03
C SER A 436 -25.49 -13.43 12.93
N GLU A 437 -24.73 -14.46 12.54
CA GLU A 437 -23.54 -14.93 13.26
C GLU A 437 -22.38 -13.95 13.06
N VAL A 438 -22.24 -13.38 11.86
CA VAL A 438 -21.29 -12.29 11.57
C VAL A 438 -21.59 -11.05 12.42
N ALA A 439 -22.85 -10.63 12.49
CA ALA A 439 -23.26 -9.52 13.34
C ALA A 439 -22.97 -9.78 14.83
N THR A 440 -23.24 -11.00 15.31
CA THR A 440 -22.93 -11.40 16.69
C THR A 440 -21.43 -11.35 16.95
N ALA A 441 -20.62 -11.89 16.05
CA ALA A 441 -19.16 -11.86 16.15
C ALA A 441 -18.62 -10.42 16.21
N LEU A 442 -19.09 -9.52 15.34
CA LEU A 442 -18.70 -8.10 15.37
C LEU A 442 -19.03 -7.42 16.71
N ASN A 443 -20.22 -7.69 17.26
CA ASN A 443 -20.63 -7.16 18.56
C ASN A 443 -19.81 -7.74 19.73
N ASN A 444 -19.42 -9.02 19.65
CA ASN A 444 -18.56 -9.66 20.63
C ASN A 444 -17.13 -9.10 20.58
N LEU A 445 -16.57 -8.90 19.38
CA LEU A 445 -15.24 -8.31 19.19
C LEU A 445 -15.14 -6.94 19.84
N LYS A 446 -16.22 -6.14 19.79
CA LYS A 446 -16.28 -4.83 20.45
C LYS A 446 -16.07 -4.90 21.98
N GLN A 447 -16.31 -6.06 22.59
CA GLN A 447 -16.10 -6.28 24.03
C GLN A 447 -14.65 -6.69 24.36
N LEU A 448 -13.83 -6.99 23.35
CA LEU A 448 -12.43 -7.36 23.54
C LEU A 448 -11.54 -6.14 23.73
N ASN A 449 -10.30 -6.39 24.15
CA ASN A 449 -9.29 -5.35 24.26
C ASN A 449 -8.89 -4.88 22.85
N PRO A 450 -8.99 -3.58 22.52
CA PRO A 450 -8.59 -3.04 21.21
C PRO A 450 -7.16 -3.36 20.80
N VAL A 451 -6.26 -3.61 21.76
CA VAL A 451 -4.86 -4.00 21.52
C VAL A 451 -4.75 -5.23 20.61
N ASP A 452 -5.68 -6.19 20.71
CA ASP A 452 -5.61 -7.42 19.93
C ASP A 452 -5.81 -7.16 18.43
N LEU A 453 -6.74 -6.29 18.04
CA LEU A 453 -6.92 -5.92 16.63
C LEU A 453 -5.95 -4.82 16.18
N ASP A 454 -5.43 -4.00 17.09
CA ASP A 454 -4.38 -3.03 16.80
C ASP A 454 -3.12 -3.76 16.30
N ASN A 455 -2.75 -4.85 16.99
CA ASN A 455 -1.66 -5.73 16.58
C ASN A 455 -1.92 -6.40 15.21
N VAL A 456 -3.18 -6.67 14.83
CA VAL A 456 -3.51 -7.16 13.47
C VAL A 456 -3.12 -6.12 12.43
N ALA A 457 -3.56 -4.88 12.62
CA ALA A 457 -3.34 -3.78 11.67
C ALA A 457 -1.83 -3.46 11.57
N GLN A 458 -1.16 -3.34 12.71
CA GLN A 458 0.28 -3.10 12.78
C GLN A 458 1.08 -4.24 12.15
N GLY A 459 0.81 -5.50 12.51
CA GLY A 459 1.52 -6.65 11.96
C GLY A 459 1.33 -6.81 10.45
N SER A 460 0.16 -6.42 9.93
CA SER A 460 -0.10 -6.35 8.49
C SER A 460 0.80 -5.32 7.79
N LEU A 461 0.96 -4.12 8.37
CA LEU A 461 1.82 -3.05 7.84
C LEU A 461 3.31 -3.39 7.98
N ALA A 462 3.74 -3.92 9.12
CA ALA A 462 5.11 -4.38 9.34
C ALA A 462 5.55 -5.46 8.32
N GLY A 463 4.63 -6.39 8.02
CA GLY A 463 4.87 -7.39 6.99
C GLY A 463 5.01 -6.79 5.59
N ILE A 464 4.24 -5.75 5.27
CA ILE A 464 4.36 -5.01 4.00
C ILE A 464 5.74 -4.38 3.89
N THR A 465 6.13 -3.53 4.84
CA THR A 465 7.37 -2.75 4.78
C THR A 465 8.61 -3.65 4.77
N THR A 466 8.56 -4.77 5.48
CA THR A 466 9.58 -5.82 5.41
C THR A 466 9.74 -6.41 4.00
N VAL A 467 8.63 -6.73 3.32
CA VAL A 467 8.70 -7.31 1.95
C VAL A 467 9.07 -6.27 0.93
N LEU A 468 8.60 -5.02 1.05
CA LEU A 468 8.99 -3.93 0.17
C LEU A 468 10.52 -3.77 0.16
N THR A 469 11.14 -3.71 1.35
CA THR A 469 12.60 -3.62 1.48
C THR A 469 13.31 -4.79 0.78
N LYS A 470 12.84 -6.02 1.00
CA LYS A 470 13.42 -7.22 0.33
C LYS A 470 13.19 -7.20 -1.18
N SER A 471 12.02 -6.78 -1.64
CA SER A 471 11.66 -6.78 -3.05
C SER A 471 12.49 -5.77 -3.84
N TRP A 472 12.82 -4.61 -3.30
CA TRP A 472 13.75 -3.71 -3.99
C TRP A 472 15.21 -4.18 -3.93
N GLY A 473 15.62 -4.85 -2.85
CA GLY A 473 16.97 -5.42 -2.73
C GLY A 473 17.21 -6.70 -3.54
N ASP A 474 16.16 -7.46 -3.85
CA ASP A 474 16.24 -8.74 -4.57
C ASP A 474 15.16 -8.83 -5.67
N PRO A 475 15.55 -8.77 -6.96
CA PRO A 475 14.65 -8.92 -8.10
C PRO A 475 13.77 -10.17 -8.07
N SER A 476 14.24 -11.25 -7.44
CA SER A 476 13.52 -12.52 -7.30
C SER A 476 12.38 -12.47 -6.30
N VAL A 477 12.43 -11.54 -5.33
CA VAL A 477 11.36 -11.30 -4.36
C VAL A 477 10.31 -10.41 -4.99
N GLN A 478 9.09 -10.93 -5.15
CA GLN A 478 8.00 -10.19 -5.80
C GLN A 478 7.37 -9.14 -4.87
N PHE A 479 6.87 -8.03 -5.45
CA PHE A 479 6.22 -6.95 -4.71
C PHE A 479 4.92 -7.39 -4.01
N PRO A 480 4.68 -7.06 -2.72
CA PRO A 480 3.63 -7.63 -1.88
C PRO A 480 2.20 -7.12 -2.17
N PHE A 481 1.76 -7.10 -3.43
CA PHE A 481 0.47 -6.53 -3.84
C PHE A 481 -0.73 -7.07 -3.05
N PRO A 482 -0.92 -8.40 -2.86
CA PRO A 482 -2.05 -8.92 -2.07
C PRO A 482 -2.03 -8.49 -0.61
N SER A 483 -0.83 -8.27 -0.04
CA SER A 483 -0.70 -7.76 1.33
C SER A 483 -1.23 -6.34 1.45
N MET A 484 -0.92 -5.49 0.47
CA MET A 484 -1.37 -4.09 0.45
C MET A 484 -2.89 -4.03 0.46
N VAL A 485 -3.56 -4.75 -0.45
CA VAL A 485 -5.03 -4.78 -0.54
C VAL A 485 -5.63 -5.24 0.79
N GLY A 486 -5.18 -6.38 1.31
CA GLY A 486 -5.75 -6.91 2.54
C GLY A 486 -5.49 -6.05 3.78
N SER A 487 -4.41 -5.24 3.82
CA SER A 487 -4.12 -4.35 4.95
C SER A 487 -5.21 -3.31 5.15
N GLY A 488 -5.82 -2.84 4.05
CA GLY A 488 -6.99 -1.97 4.09
C GLY A 488 -8.21 -2.65 4.72
N ASP A 489 -8.43 -3.95 4.48
CA ASP A 489 -9.56 -4.67 5.09
C ASP A 489 -9.40 -4.83 6.60
N ARG A 490 -8.16 -4.96 7.08
CA ARG A 490 -7.87 -5.06 8.54
C ARG A 490 -8.06 -3.72 9.23
N MET A 491 -7.62 -2.64 8.59
CA MET A 491 -7.90 -1.27 9.03
C MET A 491 -9.42 -1.00 9.04
N GLY A 492 -10.13 -1.40 7.99
CA GLY A 492 -11.59 -1.27 7.90
C GLY A 492 -12.34 -2.08 8.95
N LEU A 493 -11.91 -3.32 9.22
CA LEU A 493 -12.50 -4.13 10.29
C LEU A 493 -12.28 -3.50 11.67
N TYR A 494 -11.09 -2.94 11.94
CA TYR A 494 -10.81 -2.24 13.19
C TYR A 494 -11.80 -1.09 13.41
N TRP A 495 -11.96 -0.23 12.39
CA TRP A 495 -12.94 0.87 12.42
C TRP A 495 -14.37 0.38 12.62
N ALA A 496 -14.79 -0.66 11.90
CA ALA A 496 -16.12 -1.25 12.00
C ALA A 496 -16.44 -1.87 13.37
N VAL A 497 -15.43 -2.30 14.12
CA VAL A 497 -15.60 -2.90 15.45
C VAL A 497 -15.58 -1.82 16.55
N TYR A 498 -14.63 -0.90 16.49
CA TYR A 498 -14.36 0.03 17.61
C TYR A 498 -14.79 1.48 17.36
N GLY A 499 -14.95 1.91 16.12
CA GLY A 499 -15.25 3.32 15.80
C GLY A 499 -14.11 4.29 16.07
N SER A 500 -12.89 3.79 16.18
CA SER A 500 -11.70 4.59 16.40
C SER A 500 -10.56 4.13 15.50
N ALA A 501 -9.55 4.98 15.32
CA ALA A 501 -8.33 4.61 14.62
C ALA A 501 -7.50 3.61 15.48
N PRO A 502 -6.79 2.67 14.84
CA PRO A 502 -5.74 1.92 15.53
C PRO A 502 -4.58 2.85 15.90
N THR A 503 -3.85 2.50 16.97
CA THR A 503 -2.67 3.27 17.39
C THR A 503 -1.42 2.89 16.61
N LEU A 504 -1.36 1.67 16.07
CA LEU A 504 -0.20 1.08 15.40
C LEU A 504 1.10 1.12 16.25
N ARG A 505 0.97 1.21 17.58
CA ARG A 505 2.06 1.44 18.54
C ARG A 505 2.18 0.37 19.62
N GLN A 506 1.27 -0.60 19.62
CA GLN A 506 1.33 -1.71 20.57
C GLN A 506 2.28 -2.77 20.03
N GLY A 507 3.28 -3.16 20.83
CA GLY A 507 4.32 -4.06 20.36
C GLY A 507 3.77 -5.45 19.98
N MET A 508 4.24 -5.98 18.85
CA MET A 508 3.99 -7.37 18.49
C MET A 508 4.63 -8.32 19.51
N ALA A 509 3.85 -9.25 20.08
CA ALA A 509 4.43 -10.32 20.87
C ALA A 509 5.33 -11.21 19.99
N ALA A 510 6.51 -11.57 20.48
CA ALA A 510 7.44 -12.44 19.77
C ALA A 510 6.80 -13.81 19.47
N GLN A 511 6.97 -14.30 18.24
CA GLN A 511 6.44 -15.59 17.81
C GLN A 511 7.23 -16.76 18.42
N PRO A 512 6.57 -17.83 18.90
CA PRO A 512 7.27 -19.07 19.23
C PRO A 512 7.75 -19.74 17.95
N THR A 513 9.07 -19.76 17.74
CA THR A 513 9.72 -20.25 16.50
C THR A 513 9.86 -21.78 16.41
N SER A 514 9.42 -22.53 17.43
CA SER A 514 9.72 -23.96 17.56
C SER A 514 8.63 -24.92 17.06
N ALA A 515 7.46 -24.42 16.63
CA ALA A 515 6.35 -25.27 16.18
C ALA A 515 5.70 -24.74 14.91
N LEU A 516 5.66 -25.59 13.86
CA LEU A 516 4.88 -25.37 12.64
C LEU A 516 3.38 -25.42 12.98
N GLN A 517 2.67 -24.30 12.92
CA GLN A 517 1.24 -24.16 13.18
C GLN A 517 0.39 -24.45 11.93
N HIS A 518 -0.74 -25.12 12.07
CA HIS A 518 -1.68 -25.45 11.00
C HIS A 518 -2.73 -24.34 10.78
N ALA A 519 -3.34 -24.29 9.59
CA ALA A 519 -4.38 -23.32 9.20
C ALA A 519 -5.60 -23.34 10.14
N CYS A 520 -5.85 -24.50 10.75
CA CYS A 520 -6.83 -24.72 11.80
C CYS A 520 -6.27 -24.26 13.16
N GLN A 521 -6.12 -22.95 13.30
CA GLN A 521 -6.18 -22.20 14.56
C GLN A 521 -5.38 -22.78 15.74
N GLY A 522 -4.06 -22.62 15.70
CA GLY A 522 -3.23 -22.84 16.89
C GLY A 522 -2.85 -24.30 17.12
N LEU A 523 -3.36 -25.23 16.31
CA LEU A 523 -2.86 -26.61 16.26
C LEU A 523 -1.52 -26.62 15.54
N ALA A 524 -0.47 -27.16 16.14
CA ALA A 524 0.77 -27.44 15.43
C ALA A 524 0.59 -28.66 14.52
N LEU A 525 1.33 -28.75 13.41
CA LEU A 525 1.32 -29.90 12.51
C LEU A 525 1.59 -31.20 13.29
N ASP A 526 2.42 -31.14 14.33
CA ASP A 526 2.73 -32.25 15.24
C ASP A 526 1.66 -32.53 16.31
N GLY A 527 0.55 -31.78 16.33
CA GLY A 527 -0.53 -31.89 17.30
C GLY A 527 -0.28 -31.21 18.65
N SER A 528 0.86 -30.53 18.85
CA SER A 528 1.22 -29.89 20.12
C SER A 528 0.57 -28.52 20.36
N GLY A 529 -0.25 -28.06 19.42
CA GLY A 529 -0.78 -26.71 19.42
C GLY A 529 -1.94 -26.45 20.39
N GLY A 530 -2.21 -25.18 20.65
CA GLY A 530 -3.32 -24.69 21.48
C GLY A 530 -4.62 -24.41 20.72
N ASN A 531 -5.66 -23.98 21.44
CA ASN A 531 -7.03 -23.86 20.92
C ASN A 531 -7.28 -22.67 19.97
N CYS A 532 -6.31 -21.79 19.74
CA CYS A 532 -6.41 -20.76 18.71
C CYS A 532 -5.07 -20.16 18.32
N ALA A 533 -4.95 -19.73 17.05
CA ALA A 533 -3.87 -18.84 16.64
C ALA A 533 -4.05 -17.52 17.40
N ALA A 534 -3.06 -17.14 18.20
CA ALA A 534 -3.18 -15.95 19.03
C ALA A 534 -3.40 -14.69 18.17
N PRO A 535 -4.16 -13.70 18.65
CA PRO A 535 -4.32 -12.42 17.96
C PRO A 535 -3.00 -11.69 17.64
N ALA A 536 -1.90 -12.08 18.28
CA ALA A 536 -0.56 -11.58 17.98
C ALA A 536 0.08 -12.21 16.72
N ILE A 537 -0.55 -13.23 16.10
CA ILE A 537 -0.02 -14.00 14.96
C ILE A 537 -0.69 -13.52 13.66
N TYR A 538 -0.56 -12.22 13.35
CA TYR A 538 -1.05 -11.66 12.10
C TYR A 538 0.08 -10.94 11.39
N HIS A 539 0.52 -11.51 10.29
CA HIS A 539 1.53 -10.92 9.40
C HIS A 539 1.00 -10.93 7.98
N SER A 540 1.51 -10.05 7.14
CA SER A 540 1.11 -9.98 5.73
C SER A 540 1.75 -11.07 4.87
N CYS A 541 1.16 -11.29 3.68
CA CYS A 541 1.32 -12.40 2.74
C CYS A 541 2.76 -12.84 2.37
N LYS A 542 2.81 -13.93 1.59
CA LYS A 542 4.00 -14.58 1.02
C LYS A 542 5.15 -13.62 0.73
N GLY A 543 6.29 -13.84 1.41
CA GLY A 543 7.50 -13.02 1.32
C GLY A 543 7.90 -12.33 2.62
N SER A 544 6.94 -12.05 3.53
CA SER A 544 7.23 -11.36 4.80
C SER A 544 7.76 -12.30 5.89
N ASN A 545 7.56 -13.60 5.70
CA ASN A 545 7.29 -14.51 6.80
C ASN A 545 8.52 -14.98 7.61
N THR A 546 8.45 -14.69 8.91
CA THR A 546 8.84 -15.54 10.05
C THR A 546 7.73 -16.53 10.46
N CYS A 547 6.62 -16.60 9.69
CA CYS A 547 5.45 -17.46 9.92
C CYS A 547 5.80 -18.95 9.83
N ALA A 548 5.64 -19.68 10.93
CA ALA A 548 5.85 -21.12 11.01
C ALA A 548 4.56 -21.86 10.60
N THR A 549 4.25 -21.94 9.29
CA THR A 549 3.01 -22.54 8.72
C THR A 549 1.66 -21.91 9.16
N GLN A 550 1.66 -20.85 9.98
CA GLN A 550 0.52 -20.19 10.66
C GLN A 550 -0.59 -19.56 9.77
N GLY A 551 -0.68 -19.90 8.49
CA GLY A 551 -1.65 -19.32 7.58
C GLY A 551 -1.87 -20.15 6.33
N GLY A 552 -3.11 -20.13 5.85
CA GLY A 552 -3.49 -20.68 4.57
C GLY A 552 -3.98 -19.56 3.66
N CYS A 553 -3.46 -19.51 2.44
CA CYS A 553 -4.08 -18.71 1.41
C CYS A 553 -5.44 -19.37 1.13
N GLY A 554 -6.55 -18.66 1.34
CA GLY A 554 -7.85 -19.13 0.85
C GLY A 554 -7.92 -19.22 -0.68
N PHE A 555 -6.89 -18.72 -1.38
CA PHE A 555 -6.74 -18.83 -2.82
C PHE A 555 -6.14 -20.18 -3.22
N ALA A 556 -6.72 -20.75 -4.27
CA ALA A 556 -6.19 -21.93 -4.92
C ALA A 556 -4.90 -21.57 -5.68
N HIS A 557 -3.74 -21.95 -5.17
CA HIS A 557 -2.45 -21.76 -5.83
C HIS A 557 -1.70 -23.09 -6.04
N GLY A 558 -0.81 -23.15 -7.03
CA GLY A 558 -0.05 -24.36 -7.35
C GLY A 558 0.98 -24.75 -6.29
N VAL A 559 1.30 -26.06 -6.23
CA VAL A 559 2.30 -26.66 -5.31
C VAL A 559 3.74 -26.32 -5.64
N SER A 560 4.02 -25.93 -6.89
CA SER A 560 5.34 -25.61 -7.42
C SER A 560 5.77 -24.14 -7.19
N GLY A 561 4.96 -23.35 -6.47
CA GLY A 561 5.04 -21.90 -6.51
C GLY A 561 5.99 -21.23 -5.49
N GLY A 562 6.99 -20.49 -6.00
CA GLY A 562 7.84 -19.51 -5.29
C GLY A 562 7.46 -18.02 -5.48
N GLY A 563 6.32 -17.69 -6.11
CA GLY A 563 5.86 -16.31 -6.34
C GLY A 563 4.58 -15.90 -5.58
N ASN A 564 4.27 -14.60 -5.50
CA ASN A 564 3.15 -13.99 -4.77
C ASN A 564 1.78 -14.58 -5.11
N CYS A 565 0.88 -14.58 -4.10
CA CYS A 565 -0.47 -15.14 -4.15
C CYS A 565 -1.34 -14.52 -5.31
N SER A 566 -0.92 -13.42 -5.97
CA SER A 566 -1.60 -12.80 -7.12
C SER A 566 -1.35 -13.49 -8.48
N GLN A 567 -0.45 -14.47 -8.55
CA GLN A 567 -0.17 -15.21 -9.80
C GLN A 567 -1.11 -16.43 -9.98
N ALA A 568 -2.04 -16.66 -9.05
CA ALA A 568 -3.11 -17.64 -9.24
C ALA A 568 -4.13 -17.10 -10.25
N ILE A 569 -4.02 -17.55 -11.50
CA ILE A 569 -4.99 -17.37 -12.58
C ILE A 569 -5.18 -15.90 -13.03
N GLY A 570 -4.09 -15.31 -13.53
CA GLY A 570 -4.16 -14.31 -14.59
C GLY A 570 -4.72 -12.93 -14.24
N GLY A 571 -4.01 -12.16 -13.42
CA GLY A 571 -4.13 -10.70 -13.38
C GLY A 571 -3.42 -10.11 -12.15
N ARG A 572 -2.73 -8.97 -12.31
CA ARG A 572 -2.28 -8.19 -11.15
C ARG A 572 -3.54 -7.69 -10.44
N GLY A 573 -3.92 -8.31 -9.32
CA GLY A 573 -4.92 -7.77 -8.40
C GLY A 573 -6.40 -7.95 -8.74
N GLY A 574 -6.74 -8.61 -9.85
CA GLY A 574 -8.12 -8.82 -10.26
C GLY A 574 -8.64 -10.21 -9.90
N CYS A 575 -9.57 -10.27 -8.97
CA CYS A 575 -10.53 -11.36 -8.81
C CYS A 575 -11.26 -11.58 -10.14
N GLY A 576 -11.34 -12.82 -10.64
CA GLY A 576 -12.42 -13.17 -11.58
C GLY A 576 -12.06 -13.57 -13.02
N GLN A 577 -11.08 -14.44 -13.24
CA GLN A 577 -11.14 -15.32 -14.43
C GLN A 577 -11.40 -16.76 -14.03
N SER A 578 -12.67 -17.16 -14.04
CA SER A 578 -13.04 -18.55 -14.31
C SER A 578 -12.63 -18.86 -15.75
N ALA A 579 -11.79 -19.88 -15.93
CA ALA A 579 -11.42 -20.37 -17.25
C ALA A 579 -12.69 -20.79 -18.02
N PRO A 580 -12.81 -20.49 -19.33
CA PRO A 580 -13.91 -20.99 -20.12
C PRO A 580 -13.85 -22.52 -20.15
N ARG A 581 -15.00 -23.12 -19.94
CA ARG A 581 -15.27 -24.55 -19.96
C ARG A 581 -14.87 -25.15 -21.33
N ALA A 582 -13.73 -25.83 -21.44
CA ALA A 582 -13.43 -26.72 -22.57
C ALA A 582 -12.29 -27.72 -22.25
N PRO A 583 -12.33 -28.94 -22.83
CA PRO A 583 -11.52 -30.08 -22.39
C PRO A 583 -10.12 -30.09 -23.02
N ALA A 584 -9.17 -30.59 -22.22
CA ALA A 584 -7.93 -31.29 -22.56
C ALA A 584 -7.04 -30.81 -23.75
N VAL A 585 -5.74 -30.72 -23.40
CA VAL A 585 -4.53 -30.82 -24.24
C VAL A 585 -4.05 -29.56 -24.96
N GLY A 586 -2.93 -29.00 -24.49
CA GLY A 586 -2.08 -28.05 -25.23
C GLY A 586 -1.43 -27.00 -24.32
N GLY A 587 -0.10 -27.05 -24.16
CA GLY A 587 0.64 -26.34 -23.12
C GLY A 587 0.72 -24.81 -23.20
N THR A 588 1.25 -24.26 -22.09
CA THR A 588 1.57 -22.87 -21.70
C THR A 588 0.45 -22.04 -21.03
N CYS A 589 0.60 -21.91 -19.70
CA CYS A 589 -0.21 -21.22 -18.67
C CYS A 589 -1.62 -21.80 -18.41
N GLY A 590 -1.68 -23.12 -18.17
CA GLY A 590 -2.85 -23.81 -17.64
C GLY A 590 -2.93 -23.75 -16.10
N LEU A 591 -4.08 -24.16 -15.54
CA LEU A 591 -4.23 -24.43 -14.10
C LEU A 591 -3.10 -25.34 -13.62
N PRO A 592 -2.59 -25.17 -12.39
CA PRO A 592 -1.58 -26.08 -11.87
C PRO A 592 -2.15 -27.51 -11.79
N ASP A 593 -1.30 -28.50 -12.06
CA ASP A 593 -1.69 -29.92 -11.95
C ASP A 593 -2.14 -30.27 -10.52
N PHE A 594 -1.48 -29.67 -9.53
CA PHE A 594 -1.83 -29.74 -8.12
C PHE A 594 -1.82 -28.37 -7.45
N PHE A 595 -2.81 -28.17 -6.58
CA PHE A 595 -2.92 -27.01 -5.70
C PHE A 595 -2.31 -27.31 -4.33
N SER A 596 -1.85 -26.29 -3.61
CA SER A 596 -1.48 -26.45 -2.21
C SER A 596 -2.72 -26.42 -1.34
N ALA A 597 -2.75 -27.28 -0.32
CA ALA A 597 -3.74 -27.14 0.74
C ALA A 597 -3.39 -25.95 1.66
N PRO A 598 -4.39 -25.29 2.26
CA PRO A 598 -4.15 -24.24 3.25
C PRO A 598 -3.22 -24.73 4.38
N ALA A 599 -2.16 -23.98 4.69
CA ALA A 599 -1.08 -24.30 5.64
C ALA A 599 -0.24 -25.57 5.37
N ASP A 600 -0.41 -26.19 4.20
CA ASP A 600 0.33 -27.36 3.76
C ASP A 600 0.99 -27.05 2.41
N ASN A 601 1.92 -26.08 2.41
CA ASN A 601 2.51 -25.55 1.19
C ASN A 601 4.05 -25.43 1.26
N LYS A 602 4.68 -25.55 0.08
CA LYS A 602 6.14 -25.54 -0.12
C LYS A 602 6.77 -24.13 -0.18
N CYS A 603 6.16 -23.10 0.43
CA CYS A 603 6.73 -21.75 0.36
C CYS A 603 8.07 -21.66 1.13
N ALA A 604 8.95 -20.72 0.74
CA ALA A 604 10.32 -20.59 1.26
C ALA A 604 10.46 -20.35 2.79
N GLY A 605 9.35 -20.18 3.52
CA GLY A 605 9.29 -20.14 4.99
C GLY A 605 8.27 -21.11 5.59
N LEU A 606 7.84 -22.13 4.83
CA LEU A 606 6.82 -23.14 5.20
C LEU A 606 5.41 -22.58 5.44
N GLY A 607 5.20 -21.26 5.42
CA GLY A 607 3.89 -20.63 5.65
C GLY A 607 3.25 -19.98 4.43
N GLY A 608 1.93 -20.18 4.30
CA GLY A 608 1.07 -19.52 3.33
C GLY A 608 0.82 -18.04 3.65
N CYS A 609 -0.06 -17.42 2.87
CA CYS A 609 -0.57 -16.07 3.08
C CYS A 609 -1.09 -15.96 4.56
N ALA A 610 -0.43 -15.16 5.41
CA ALA A 610 -0.66 -15.09 6.87
C ALA A 610 -1.92 -14.28 7.26
N VAL A 611 -3.00 -14.51 6.52
CA VAL A 611 -4.35 -14.01 6.80
C VAL A 611 -5.11 -15.11 7.53
N PRO A 612 -5.87 -14.83 8.61
CA PRO A 612 -6.83 -15.80 9.12
C PRO A 612 -7.81 -16.08 8.00
N ILE A 613 -7.92 -17.34 7.60
CA ILE A 613 -8.92 -17.76 6.62
C ILE A 613 -10.27 -17.31 7.18
N SER A 614 -10.93 -16.37 6.49
CA SER A 614 -12.30 -15.98 6.83
C SER A 614 -13.13 -17.25 6.90
N ALA A 615 -13.95 -17.38 7.94
CA ALA A 615 -14.90 -18.47 8.03
C ALA A 615 -15.94 -18.42 6.89
N SER A 616 -16.05 -17.27 6.22
CA SER A 616 -16.87 -17.10 5.03
C SER A 616 -16.16 -17.44 3.73
N GLN A 617 -14.87 -17.80 3.72
CA GLN A 617 -14.11 -18.04 2.49
C GLN A 617 -14.55 -19.33 1.79
N LEU A 618 -14.93 -19.19 0.52
CA LEU A 618 -15.22 -20.27 -0.42
C LEU A 618 -14.21 -20.30 -1.57
N TYR A 619 -13.98 -21.48 -2.16
CA TYR A 619 -13.10 -21.61 -3.33
C TYR A 619 -13.76 -21.05 -4.61
N PRO A 620 -13.03 -20.23 -5.41
CA PRO A 620 -13.53 -19.69 -6.67
C PRO A 620 -13.31 -20.64 -7.86
N THR A 621 -12.56 -21.73 -7.69
CA THR A 621 -12.26 -22.73 -8.71
C THR A 621 -12.33 -24.14 -8.09
N ALA A 622 -12.25 -25.17 -8.93
CA ALA A 622 -12.09 -26.56 -8.51
C ALA A 622 -10.68 -27.08 -8.86
N GLY A 623 -10.26 -28.16 -8.21
CA GLY A 623 -8.97 -28.81 -8.47
C GLY A 623 -8.66 -29.93 -7.49
N THR A 624 -7.40 -30.35 -7.49
CA THR A 624 -6.86 -31.35 -6.56
C THR A 624 -5.67 -30.76 -5.81
N MET A 625 -5.66 -30.89 -4.49
CA MET A 625 -4.54 -30.49 -3.65
C MET A 625 -3.57 -31.65 -3.45
N GLU A 626 -2.26 -31.38 -3.48
CA GLU A 626 -1.22 -32.28 -2.97
C GLU A 626 -0.95 -31.93 -1.51
N LEU A 627 -0.99 -32.93 -0.63
CA LEU A 627 -0.77 -32.77 0.81
C LEU A 627 0.65 -33.20 1.18
N PHE A 628 1.30 -32.46 2.07
CA PHE A 628 2.67 -32.70 2.51
C PHE A 628 2.75 -33.03 4.00
N ASN A 629 3.85 -33.69 4.34
CA ASN A 629 4.24 -34.02 5.68
C ASN A 629 5.61 -33.38 5.97
N PHE A 630 5.67 -32.58 7.02
CA PHE A 630 6.87 -31.88 7.49
C PHE A 630 7.34 -32.55 8.79
N ILE A 631 8.16 -33.60 8.68
CA ILE A 631 8.71 -34.36 9.82
C ILE A 631 10.23 -34.26 9.94
N ASP A 632 10.91 -33.79 8.90
CA ASP A 632 12.35 -33.63 8.91
C ASP A 632 12.75 -32.43 9.78
N PRO A 633 13.92 -32.45 10.44
CA PRO A 633 14.39 -31.34 11.29
C PRO A 633 14.53 -30.01 10.55
N ASP A 634 14.71 -30.05 9.23
CA ASP A 634 14.75 -28.89 8.33
C ASP A 634 13.38 -28.55 7.72
N ASN A 635 12.34 -29.30 8.10
CA ASN A 635 10.98 -29.23 7.59
C ASN A 635 10.88 -29.44 6.07
N THR A 636 11.68 -30.35 5.51
CA THR A 636 11.52 -30.74 4.11
C THR A 636 10.13 -31.35 3.86
N PRO A 637 9.35 -30.84 2.87
CA PRO A 637 8.00 -31.34 2.58
C PRO A 637 8.02 -32.68 1.85
N THR A 638 7.37 -33.71 2.42
CA THR A 638 7.17 -35.02 1.79
C THR A 638 5.72 -35.21 1.35
N PRO A 639 5.39 -35.45 0.06
CA PRO A 639 4.02 -35.71 -0.38
C PRO A 639 3.43 -36.95 0.29
N VAL A 640 2.19 -36.88 0.78
CA VAL A 640 1.54 -37.98 1.51
C VAL A 640 0.13 -38.35 1.06
N ALA A 641 -0.59 -37.43 0.43
CA ALA A 641 -1.95 -37.67 -0.05
C ALA A 641 -2.41 -36.60 -1.05
N GLU A 642 -3.52 -36.86 -1.72
CA GLU A 642 -4.24 -35.89 -2.55
C GLU A 642 -5.63 -35.60 -1.98
N LEU A 643 -6.16 -34.39 -2.20
CA LEU A 643 -7.49 -33.97 -1.74
C LEU A 643 -8.20 -33.12 -2.83
N PRO A 644 -9.27 -33.62 -3.45
CA PRO A 644 -10.07 -32.81 -4.37
C PRO A 644 -10.86 -31.72 -3.63
N PHE A 645 -11.09 -30.59 -4.31
CA PHE A 645 -11.98 -29.51 -3.89
C PHE A 645 -12.77 -28.95 -5.08
N ALA A 646 -13.94 -28.40 -4.81
CA ALA A 646 -14.87 -27.83 -5.78
C ALA A 646 -15.08 -26.33 -5.60
N VAL A 647 -15.63 -25.68 -6.64
CA VAL A 647 -16.12 -24.30 -6.56
C VAL A 647 -17.20 -24.21 -5.48
N GLY A 648 -17.08 -23.25 -4.58
CA GLY A 648 -18.03 -23.05 -3.48
C GLY A 648 -17.77 -23.91 -2.25
N ASP A 649 -16.75 -24.78 -2.25
CA ASP A 649 -16.34 -25.50 -1.04
C ASP A 649 -15.76 -24.53 -0.01
N SER A 650 -16.06 -24.76 1.27
CA SER A 650 -15.51 -24.00 2.39
C SER A 650 -14.01 -24.25 2.51
N VAL A 651 -13.21 -23.18 2.42
CA VAL A 651 -11.76 -23.27 2.59
C VAL A 651 -11.40 -23.79 3.97
N TYR A 652 -12.16 -23.39 5.00
CA TYR A 652 -11.94 -23.85 6.37
C TYR A 652 -12.17 -25.36 6.51
N ASP A 653 -13.20 -25.89 5.83
CA ASP A 653 -13.54 -27.31 5.87
C ASP A 653 -12.51 -28.16 5.14
N ILE A 654 -12.08 -27.71 3.96
CA ILE A 654 -11.04 -28.38 3.17
C ILE A 654 -9.69 -28.36 3.89
N ALA A 655 -9.34 -27.25 4.56
CA ALA A 655 -8.14 -27.18 5.40
C ALA A 655 -8.16 -28.22 6.53
N TRP A 656 -9.31 -28.41 7.19
CA TRP A 656 -9.45 -29.43 8.23
C TRP A 656 -9.34 -30.85 7.66
N GLN A 657 -9.95 -31.12 6.51
CA GLN A 657 -9.82 -32.42 5.84
C GLN A 657 -8.38 -32.72 5.43
N ALA A 658 -7.63 -31.71 4.98
CA ALA A 658 -6.21 -31.83 4.68
C ALA A 658 -5.41 -32.22 5.94
N PHE A 659 -5.65 -31.54 7.06
CA PHE A 659 -5.05 -31.86 8.35
C PHE A 659 -5.34 -33.31 8.78
N GLU A 660 -6.59 -33.75 8.72
CA GLU A 660 -6.98 -35.11 9.08
C GLU A 660 -6.22 -36.16 8.27
N LYS A 661 -6.02 -35.91 6.97
CA LYS A 661 -5.23 -36.80 6.10
C LYS A 661 -3.75 -36.84 6.48
N VAL A 662 -3.15 -35.69 6.79
CA VAL A 662 -1.74 -35.63 7.25
C VAL A 662 -1.58 -36.31 8.61
N MET A 663 -2.49 -36.09 9.56
CA MET A 663 -2.48 -36.74 10.87
C MET A 663 -2.69 -38.25 10.78
N ALA A 664 -3.59 -38.70 9.90
CA ALA A 664 -3.78 -40.12 9.63
C ALA A 664 -2.51 -40.77 9.05
N ASN A 665 -1.81 -40.09 8.14
CA ASN A 665 -0.50 -40.54 7.64
C ASN A 665 0.54 -40.67 8.76
N ARG A 666 0.52 -39.73 9.72
CA ARG A 666 1.35 -39.75 10.94
C ARG A 666 0.91 -40.77 11.99
N GLN A 667 -0.23 -41.45 11.79
CA GLN A 667 -0.86 -42.34 12.78
C GLN A 667 -1.20 -41.63 14.10
N LEU A 668 -1.55 -40.35 14.03
CA LEU A 668 -1.94 -39.51 15.16
C LEU A 668 -3.43 -39.15 15.08
N PRO A 669 -4.14 -39.05 16.21
CA PRO A 669 -5.53 -38.61 16.21
C PRO A 669 -5.60 -37.11 15.86
N PRO A 670 -6.46 -36.69 14.91
CA PRO A 670 -6.60 -35.27 14.56
C PRO A 670 -7.35 -34.44 15.63
N GLY A 671 -8.05 -35.08 16.56
CA GLY A 671 -8.85 -34.37 17.57
C GLY A 671 -10.17 -33.85 17.02
N ILE A 672 -10.70 -32.80 17.64
CA ILE A 672 -11.99 -32.17 17.26
C ILE A 672 -11.69 -30.93 16.42
N LYS A 673 -12.43 -30.78 15.31
CA LYS A 673 -12.36 -29.58 14.48
C LYS A 673 -12.66 -28.33 15.32
N PRO A 674 -11.76 -27.34 15.38
CA PRO A 674 -12.02 -26.13 16.16
C PRO A 674 -13.16 -25.32 15.54
N SER A 675 -13.92 -24.63 16.40
CA SER A 675 -14.91 -23.64 15.95
C SER A 675 -14.20 -22.36 15.51
N PRO A 676 -14.65 -21.70 14.42
CA PRO A 676 -14.11 -20.39 14.04
C PRO A 676 -14.24 -19.37 15.17
N THR A 677 -13.25 -18.49 15.34
CA THR A 677 -13.32 -17.37 16.29
C THR A 677 -14.20 -16.26 15.75
N ASP A 678 -14.66 -15.38 16.64
CA ASP A 678 -15.41 -14.18 16.24
C ASP A 678 -14.65 -13.34 15.20
N LEU A 679 -13.33 -13.22 15.32
CA LEU A 679 -12.51 -12.53 14.30
C LEU A 679 -12.61 -13.21 12.92
N ARG A 680 -12.51 -14.54 12.83
CA ARG A 680 -12.63 -15.24 11.54
C ARG A 680 -14.04 -15.18 10.97
N ILE A 681 -15.05 -15.16 11.84
CA ILE A 681 -16.46 -15.01 11.45
C ILE A 681 -16.69 -13.61 10.90
N ALA A 682 -16.12 -12.58 11.54
CA ALA A 682 -16.26 -11.17 11.14
C ALA A 682 -15.48 -10.79 9.88
N LEU A 683 -14.33 -11.44 9.63
CA LEU A 683 -13.48 -11.12 8.47
C LEU A 683 -14.20 -11.34 7.14
N PRO A 684 -14.10 -10.41 6.18
CA PRO A 684 -14.57 -10.64 4.83
C PRO A 684 -13.78 -11.77 4.15
N PRO A 685 -14.43 -12.57 3.28
CA PRO A 685 -13.70 -13.45 2.37
C PRO A 685 -12.80 -12.62 1.46
N SER A 686 -11.59 -13.09 1.21
CA SER A 686 -10.69 -12.49 0.24
C SER A 686 -11.16 -12.84 -1.17
N THR A 687 -11.14 -11.86 -2.07
CA THR A 687 -11.58 -11.95 -3.46
C THR A 687 -10.45 -12.14 -4.44
#